data_AF-D3A9T3-F1
#
_entry.id   AF-D3A9T3-F1
#
_cell.length_a   1.000
_cell.length_b   1.000
_cell.length_c   1.000
_cell.angle_alpha   90.00
_cell.angle_beta   90.00
_cell.angle_gamma   90.00
#
_symmetry.space_group_name_H-M   'P 1'
#
loop_
_entity.id
_entity.type
_entity.pdbx_description
1 polymer ?
#
loop_
_entity_poly.entity_id
_entity_poly.type
_entity_poly.pdbx_seq_one_letter_code
_entity_poly.pdbx_strand_id
1 'polypeptide(L)'
;MVSQPEDMELTFIQTGQKNEESFGTELRLLKVTVNGQEIPWNKFKNVEGWSLDGDLLVSYDPDAQALAKITLSDVATIKVDYIKQRGSGYLIIQSNGEQIAELDLYSDSDWEECTWNYQPPKQFIPRFDIFMELVLLVYILIILICKYKIIPYKSDNVDHSHRLPKEKNSKTLWYSCFLITFLSILGSITIYTTQVKTIRFDDFSEGIMISDMLYGDHYNYNSNFLMAINGELTFSDDSKGTLEEIEQHYKGGTTYNQDDYSIYNSNLTFHRYFYRLINKIISNKSLVLYLLKGINAFLMAIMLTVIVYWIYKNNGKASAIILYTILVFFSPSLCMYGTNLYWVGWSLFLPMVSSICTVEFIKLKKTVNYPNMYFIAFSATLLKQLFYFEFISTIMVSLMIPYIYYVLTEKVDIKKSIKIFLVPALGAISSFIAASFIKLLLLTKEYNSFSRALNAYWEPIIKRLIGDTNSSNMLVRSSTEIGQLDVLRIMGQYPAISINKLGTISEVCVCLIFIFTILLLFIFRRDKRYLKEMIPLGICTVISLAGPFSWFILAKPHTMVHSYICTILWFIPFNILAFTFIGKIVVYMWNRRKYFKFKQCLRLDFSLIALFLILLYIGNMGLKYYDVTQKLSVIDKNGILCAQNDFFKMYLYEDSFYYYIDNKKIPDNGFIYMHIYPDNTQNKDFLNRDINLEDIQEKTVLPFKKKALIQRPIPDYKFEYIMTGISSKVADNQYKEYSQNTIYSNDIYTNNIYSITAFNLTDENWVNGISQNGNCILLNGNLSDYINLTGKTIQLLSGEKVQIIDVKKVDDNWLYIFLDKKISNQNGYPVQLIISP
;
A
#
# COMPACT_ATOMS: atom_id res chain seq x y z
N MET A 1 9.02 -1.58 1.74
CA MET A 1 10.07 -0.75 1.11
C MET A 1 10.80 0.03 2.19
N VAL A 2 12.06 -0.29 2.43
CA VAL A 2 12.92 0.37 3.43
C VAL A 2 13.88 1.26 2.66
N SER A 3 14.03 2.54 3.02
CA SER A 3 15.18 3.32 2.56
C SER A 3 16.42 2.63 3.11
N GLN A 4 17.27 2.10 2.24
CA GLN A 4 18.62 1.75 2.69
C GLN A 4 19.40 3.06 2.77
N PRO A 5 20.18 3.26 3.83
CA PRO A 5 21.10 4.38 3.90
C PRO A 5 22.04 4.34 2.68
N GLU A 6 22.22 5.46 2.01
CA GLU A 6 23.05 5.56 0.80
C GLU A 6 24.25 6.47 1.06
N ASP A 7 25.42 6.09 0.54
CA ASP A 7 26.58 6.98 0.55
C ASP A 7 26.34 8.10 -0.47
N MET A 8 26.53 9.35 -0.05
CA MET A 8 26.25 10.50 -0.90
C MET A 8 27.25 11.65 -0.70
N GLU A 9 27.63 12.31 -1.79
CA GLU A 9 28.30 13.61 -1.77
C GLU A 9 27.24 14.72 -1.79
N LEU A 10 27.08 15.41 -0.66
CA LEU A 10 26.20 16.58 -0.54
C LEU A 10 26.97 17.84 -0.91
N THR A 11 26.42 18.66 -1.80
CA THR A 11 27.04 19.93 -2.24
C THR A 11 26.05 21.08 -2.07
N PHE A 12 26.48 22.16 -1.42
CA PHE A 12 25.79 23.44 -1.33
C PHE A 12 26.37 24.40 -2.35
N ILE A 13 25.51 25.04 -3.14
CA ILE A 13 25.91 25.95 -4.21
C ILE A 13 25.11 27.24 -4.07
N GLN A 14 25.80 28.36 -3.94
CA GLN A 14 25.26 29.68 -4.23
C GLN A 14 25.41 29.93 -5.73
N THR A 15 24.31 30.14 -6.43
CA THR A 15 24.35 30.35 -7.90
C THR A 15 24.55 31.80 -8.31
N GLY A 16 24.52 32.73 -7.36
CA GLY A 16 24.45 34.17 -7.62
C GLY A 16 23.09 34.64 -8.16
N GLN A 17 22.11 33.75 -8.20
CA GLN A 17 20.75 34.08 -8.58
C GLN A 17 19.96 34.58 -7.37
N LYS A 18 18.99 35.46 -7.62
CA LYS A 18 18.09 36.01 -6.63
C LYS A 18 16.72 36.27 -7.24
N ASN A 19 15.68 36.29 -6.42
CA ASN A 19 14.37 36.76 -6.85
C ASN A 19 14.37 38.30 -6.99
N GLU A 20 13.34 38.87 -7.64
CA GLU A 20 13.28 40.31 -7.95
C GLU A 20 13.20 41.21 -6.71
N GLU A 21 12.67 40.69 -5.60
CA GLU A 21 12.47 41.43 -4.34
C GLU A 21 13.71 41.37 -3.44
N SER A 22 14.61 40.41 -3.68
CA SER A 22 15.81 40.17 -2.88
C SER A 22 16.98 41.06 -3.30
N PHE A 23 17.78 41.50 -2.33
CA PHE A 23 19.08 42.10 -2.65
C PHE A 23 20.08 41.04 -3.17
N GLY A 24 19.91 39.76 -2.80
CA GLY A 24 20.73 38.62 -3.23
C GLY A 24 22.18 38.67 -2.76
N THR A 25 22.46 39.52 -1.78
CA THR A 25 23.79 39.86 -1.28
C THR A 25 24.41 38.77 -0.40
N GLU A 26 23.64 37.81 0.11
CA GLU A 26 24.20 36.78 0.99
C GLU A 26 23.41 35.46 1.03
N LEU A 27 24.00 34.42 1.63
CA LEU A 27 23.33 33.19 2.06
C LEU A 27 23.87 32.77 3.42
N ARG A 28 22.99 32.33 4.33
CA ARG A 28 23.38 31.93 5.69
C ARG A 28 22.82 30.55 6.03
N LEU A 29 23.71 29.59 6.30
CA LEU A 29 23.37 28.26 6.79
C LEU A 29 23.68 28.15 8.27
N LEU A 30 22.70 27.69 9.04
CA LEU A 30 22.77 27.57 10.49
C LEU A 30 23.46 26.26 10.89
N LYS A 31 22.98 25.12 10.38
CA LYS A 31 23.59 23.80 10.60
C LYS A 31 23.08 22.75 9.63
N VAL A 32 23.83 21.66 9.52
CA VAL A 32 23.43 20.46 8.77
C VAL A 32 23.37 19.27 9.71
N THR A 33 22.23 18.59 9.74
CA THR A 33 22.02 17.38 10.55
C THR A 33 21.79 16.18 9.64
N VAL A 34 22.60 15.13 9.79
CA VAL A 34 22.49 13.88 9.02
C VAL A 34 22.13 12.76 9.99
N ASN A 35 21.04 12.05 9.72
CA ASN A 35 20.52 10.98 10.60
C ASN A 35 20.31 11.41 12.07
N GLY A 36 19.99 12.69 12.30
CA GLY A 36 19.83 13.25 13.64
C GLY A 36 21.13 13.67 14.34
N GLN A 37 22.30 13.57 13.69
CA GLN A 37 23.57 14.09 14.20
C GLN A 37 24.04 15.31 13.42
N GLU A 38 24.42 16.36 14.14
CA GLU A 38 24.93 17.60 13.55
C GLU A 38 26.34 17.41 12.98
N ILE A 39 26.56 17.95 11.78
CA ILE A 39 27.83 17.85 11.07
C ILE A 39 28.56 19.19 11.17
N PRO A 40 29.75 19.24 11.79
CA PRO A 40 30.49 20.49 11.93
C PRO A 40 31.02 20.99 10.58
N TRP A 41 30.99 22.30 10.38
CA TRP A 41 31.37 22.96 9.13
C TRP A 41 32.80 22.65 8.67
N ASN A 42 33.71 22.35 9.59
CA ASN A 42 35.11 21.98 9.28
C ASN A 42 35.27 20.64 8.54
N LYS A 43 34.21 19.84 8.40
CA LYS A 43 34.20 18.61 7.60
C LYS A 43 33.86 18.85 6.13
N PHE A 44 33.38 20.03 5.77
CA PHE A 44 33.12 20.41 4.39
C PHE A 44 34.45 20.70 3.67
N LYS A 45 34.56 20.23 2.42
CA LYS A 45 35.70 20.41 1.51
C LYS A 45 35.30 21.36 0.38
N ASN A 46 36.28 21.99 -0.26
CA ASN A 46 36.09 22.95 -1.36
C ASN A 46 35.13 24.08 -0.99
N VAL A 47 35.43 24.80 0.09
CA VAL A 47 34.65 25.93 0.63
C VAL A 47 35.08 27.21 -0.09
N GLU A 48 34.87 27.28 -1.40
CA GLU A 48 35.18 28.46 -2.20
C GLU A 48 33.98 29.41 -2.16
N GLY A 49 34.21 30.69 -1.83
CA GLY A 49 33.15 31.71 -1.71
C GLY A 49 32.34 31.68 -0.39
N TRP A 50 32.49 30.65 0.44
CA TRP A 50 31.88 30.55 1.77
C TRP A 50 32.87 30.90 2.88
N SER A 51 32.39 31.51 3.95
CA SER A 51 33.13 31.94 5.13
C SER A 51 32.36 31.58 6.41
N LEU A 52 33.05 31.49 7.55
CA LEU A 52 32.39 31.29 8.84
C LEU A 52 32.22 32.64 9.53
N ASP A 53 30.97 33.00 9.82
CA ASP A 53 30.60 34.16 10.63
C ASP A 53 29.92 33.68 11.91
N GLY A 54 30.69 33.62 13.01
CA GLY A 54 30.28 32.93 14.23
C GLY A 54 30.08 31.43 14.01
N ASP A 55 28.88 30.94 14.30
CA ASP A 55 28.49 29.53 14.10
C ASP A 55 27.85 29.27 12.71
N LEU A 56 27.72 30.32 11.89
CA LEU A 56 27.05 30.26 10.59
C LEU A 56 28.04 30.05 9.45
N LEU A 57 27.65 29.24 8.47
CA LEU A 57 28.33 29.22 7.18
C LEU A 57 27.67 30.25 6.26
N VAL A 58 28.41 31.28 5.88
CA VAL A 58 27.90 32.46 5.18
C VAL A 58 28.68 32.75 3.91
N SER A 59 27.99 33.07 2.84
CA SER A 59 28.59 33.59 1.61
C SER A 59 27.98 34.96 1.32
N TYR A 60 28.84 35.95 1.03
CA TYR A 60 28.48 37.37 0.87
C TYR A 60 28.67 37.89 -0.57
N ASP A 61 29.10 37.03 -1.49
CA ASP A 61 29.39 37.44 -2.86
C ASP A 61 28.19 37.12 -3.78
N PRO A 62 27.38 38.11 -4.17
CA PRO A 62 26.19 37.89 -5.00
C PRO A 62 26.53 37.46 -6.43
N ASP A 63 27.73 37.76 -6.92
CA ASP A 63 28.11 37.60 -8.34
C ASP A 63 29.07 36.43 -8.57
N ALA A 64 29.56 35.78 -7.49
CA ALA A 64 30.43 34.61 -7.56
C ALA A 64 29.70 33.34 -7.11
N GLN A 65 29.93 32.24 -7.83
CA GLN A 65 29.45 30.93 -7.40
C GLN A 65 30.26 30.47 -6.18
N ALA A 66 29.57 30.25 -5.06
CA ALA A 66 30.16 29.72 -3.85
C ALA A 66 29.77 28.24 -3.69
N LEU A 67 30.71 27.38 -3.36
CA LEU A 67 30.51 25.94 -3.30
C LEU A 67 31.01 25.38 -1.96
N ALA A 68 30.30 24.40 -1.39
CA ALA A 68 30.73 23.66 -0.21
C ALA A 68 30.31 22.18 -0.31
N LYS A 69 31.24 21.24 -0.23
CA LYS A 69 30.99 19.80 -0.42
C LYS A 69 31.22 18.98 0.84
N ILE A 70 30.48 17.89 1.01
CA ILE A 70 30.80 16.88 2.02
C ILE A 70 30.43 15.48 1.53
N THR A 71 31.32 14.53 1.76
CA THR A 71 31.03 13.10 1.54
C THR A 71 30.45 12.52 2.83
N LEU A 72 29.25 11.95 2.73
CA LEU A 72 28.50 11.36 3.83
C LEU A 72 28.27 9.88 3.55
N SER A 73 28.31 9.05 4.59
CA SER A 73 28.06 7.62 4.49
C SER A 73 26.77 7.24 5.20
N ASP A 74 26.09 6.22 4.70
CA ASP A 74 24.85 5.69 5.27
C ASP A 74 23.78 6.78 5.53
N VAL A 75 23.46 7.61 4.54
CA VAL A 75 22.50 8.71 4.72
C VAL A 75 21.05 8.23 4.57
N ALA A 76 20.24 8.39 5.61
CA ALA A 76 18.82 8.09 5.62
C ALA A 76 17.95 9.36 5.71
N THR A 77 18.42 10.38 6.43
CA THR A 77 17.78 11.70 6.51
C THR A 77 18.83 12.81 6.52
N ILE A 78 18.54 13.91 5.83
CA ILE A 78 19.31 15.16 5.92
C ILE A 78 18.35 16.27 6.35
N LYS A 79 18.82 17.13 7.26
CA LYS A 79 18.20 18.41 7.56
C LYS A 79 19.23 19.51 7.39
N VAL A 80 18.81 20.60 6.76
CA VAL A 80 19.63 21.81 6.61
C VAL A 80 18.83 22.95 7.18
N ASP A 81 19.33 23.54 8.26
CA ASP A 81 18.76 24.72 8.88
C ASP A 81 19.45 25.96 8.28
N TYR A 82 18.68 26.94 7.87
CA TYR A 82 19.17 28.13 7.16
C TYR A 82 18.34 29.36 7.53
N ILE A 83 18.87 30.54 7.24
CA ILE A 83 18.23 31.81 7.58
C ILE A 83 17.71 32.49 6.31
N LYS A 84 16.45 32.89 6.37
CA LYS A 84 15.80 33.71 5.37
C LYS A 84 15.79 35.19 5.80
N GLN A 85 16.04 36.07 4.85
CA GLN A 85 16.07 37.53 5.06
C GLN A 85 16.07 38.28 3.73
N ARG A 86 15.91 39.61 3.78
CA ARG A 86 15.81 40.48 2.58
C ARG A 86 17.04 40.41 1.66
N GLY A 87 18.21 40.14 2.25
CA GLY A 87 19.48 40.03 1.55
C GLY A 87 19.72 38.69 0.86
N SER A 88 18.87 37.69 1.07
CA SER A 88 19.21 36.30 0.75
C SER A 88 18.91 35.89 -0.69
N GLY A 89 19.87 35.22 -1.34
CA GLY A 89 19.71 34.66 -2.69
C GLY A 89 19.18 33.22 -2.71
N TYR A 90 19.42 32.49 -3.82
CA TYR A 90 19.10 31.07 -3.94
C TYR A 90 20.22 30.14 -3.47
N LEU A 91 19.86 29.11 -2.70
CA LEU A 91 20.72 27.98 -2.35
C LEU A 91 20.32 26.73 -3.13
N ILE A 92 21.25 26.20 -3.93
CA ILE A 92 21.11 24.88 -4.55
C ILE A 92 21.77 23.82 -3.67
N ILE A 93 21.07 22.71 -3.46
CA ILE A 93 21.58 21.52 -2.77
C ILE A 93 21.64 20.37 -3.78
N GLN A 94 22.81 19.75 -3.93
CA GLN A 94 23.02 18.60 -4.81
C GLN A 94 23.44 17.35 -4.03
N SER A 95 23.02 16.18 -4.50
CA SER A 95 23.50 14.86 -4.08
C SER A 95 24.17 14.15 -5.25
N ASN A 96 25.42 13.72 -5.10
CA ASN A 96 26.16 12.99 -6.13
C ASN A 96 26.17 13.70 -7.50
N GLY A 97 26.12 15.04 -7.50
CA GLY A 97 26.06 15.87 -8.70
C GLY A 97 24.66 16.13 -9.27
N GLU A 98 23.61 15.51 -8.71
CA GLU A 98 22.22 15.79 -9.08
C GLU A 98 21.59 16.82 -8.12
N GLN A 99 20.90 17.83 -8.65
CA GLN A 99 20.17 18.81 -7.85
C GLN A 99 18.97 18.18 -7.15
N ILE A 100 18.99 18.18 -5.81
CA ILE A 100 17.93 17.62 -4.97
C ILE A 100 17.04 18.68 -4.33
N ALA A 101 17.52 19.93 -4.24
CA ALA A 101 16.70 21.08 -3.86
C ALA A 101 17.28 22.40 -4.38
N GLU A 102 16.39 23.38 -4.50
CA GLU A 102 16.69 24.77 -4.73
C GLU A 102 15.81 25.57 -3.78
N LEU A 103 16.44 26.37 -2.94
CA LEU A 103 15.77 27.07 -1.85
C LEU A 103 15.93 28.57 -2.09
N ASP A 104 14.81 29.26 -2.18
CA ASP A 104 14.79 30.72 -2.10
C ASP A 104 14.89 31.13 -0.63
N LEU A 105 16.01 31.74 -0.25
CA LEU A 105 16.21 32.18 1.12
C LEU A 105 15.67 33.59 1.36
N TYR A 106 14.95 34.22 0.42
CA TYR A 106 14.36 35.54 0.65
C TYR A 106 13.20 35.55 1.66
N SER A 107 13.18 36.55 2.53
CA SER A 107 12.05 36.89 3.41
C SER A 107 11.98 38.41 3.63
N ASP A 108 10.78 38.97 3.77
CA ASP A 108 10.58 40.38 4.14
C ASP A 108 11.01 40.69 5.58
N SER A 109 11.25 39.66 6.39
CA SER A 109 11.77 39.77 7.74
C SER A 109 13.29 39.94 7.75
N ASP A 110 13.82 40.54 8.81
CA ASP A 110 15.26 40.73 8.97
C ASP A 110 15.96 39.43 9.45
N TRP A 111 15.20 38.43 9.92
CA TRP A 111 15.70 37.13 10.35
C TRP A 111 14.58 36.10 10.50
N GLU A 112 14.60 35.05 9.70
CA GLU A 112 13.65 33.93 9.78
C GLU A 112 14.38 32.59 9.64
N GLU A 113 14.32 31.73 10.67
CA GLU A 113 14.95 30.41 10.61
C GLU A 113 14.02 29.40 9.93
N CYS A 114 14.57 28.65 8.98
CA CYS A 114 13.85 27.64 8.21
C CYS A 114 14.65 26.34 8.14
N THR A 115 13.95 25.22 8.00
CA THR A 115 14.56 23.89 7.88
C THR A 115 14.12 23.21 6.59
N TRP A 116 15.08 22.80 5.78
CA TRP A 116 14.86 21.89 4.67
C TRP A 116 15.15 20.45 5.09
N ASN A 117 14.28 19.51 4.71
CA ASN A 117 14.39 18.10 5.05
C ASN A 117 14.46 17.25 3.77
N TYR A 118 15.31 16.23 3.78
CA TYR A 118 15.47 15.33 2.65
C TYR A 118 15.63 13.87 3.07
N GLN A 119 14.99 12.98 2.31
CA GLN A 119 15.11 11.53 2.43
C GLN A 119 15.43 10.94 1.05
N PRO A 120 16.55 10.22 0.87
CA PRO A 120 16.90 9.60 -0.40
C PRO A 120 15.81 8.64 -0.93
N PRO A 121 15.54 8.61 -2.24
CA PRO A 121 14.54 7.75 -2.86
C PRO A 121 14.86 6.25 -2.72
N LYS A 122 13.83 5.42 -2.52
CA LYS A 122 13.99 3.98 -2.27
C LYS A 122 14.26 3.21 -3.56
N GLN A 123 15.52 2.98 -3.91
CA GLN A 123 15.86 2.13 -5.07
C GLN A 123 15.68 0.63 -4.78
N PHE A 124 15.06 -0.10 -5.72
CA PHE A 124 15.06 -1.57 -5.76
C PHE A 124 16.07 -2.05 -6.82
N ILE A 125 17.23 -2.51 -6.37
CA ILE A 125 18.21 -3.18 -7.22
C ILE A 125 18.04 -4.70 -7.05
N PRO A 126 17.78 -5.47 -8.12
CA PRO A 126 17.76 -6.93 -8.04
C PRO A 126 19.19 -7.44 -7.75
N ARG A 127 19.39 -7.82 -6.51
CA ARG A 127 20.65 -8.25 -5.90
C ARG A 127 20.90 -9.73 -6.23
N PHE A 128 21.92 -10.04 -7.04
CA PHE A 128 22.27 -11.40 -7.47
C PHE A 128 22.70 -12.30 -6.29
N ASP A 129 23.11 -11.67 -5.19
CA ASP A 129 23.34 -12.26 -3.87
C ASP A 129 22.06 -12.83 -3.24
N ILE A 130 20.87 -12.30 -3.54
CA ILE A 130 19.59 -12.90 -3.08
C ILE A 130 19.43 -14.32 -3.62
N PHE A 131 19.89 -14.60 -4.84
CA PHE A 131 19.89 -15.96 -5.40
C PHE A 131 20.83 -16.89 -4.61
N MET A 132 22.02 -16.41 -4.25
CA MET A 132 22.98 -17.17 -3.46
C MET A 132 22.54 -17.33 -2.00
N GLU A 133 21.91 -16.32 -1.41
CA GLU A 133 21.35 -16.34 -0.06
C GLU A 133 20.08 -17.19 0.04
N LEU A 134 19.22 -17.27 -1.00
CA LEU A 134 18.11 -18.23 -1.08
C LEU A 134 18.62 -19.66 -1.21
N VAL A 135 19.66 -19.89 -2.01
CA VAL A 135 20.34 -21.18 -2.09
C VAL A 135 21.00 -21.52 -0.75
N LEU A 136 21.61 -20.55 -0.06
CA LEU A 136 22.21 -20.72 1.27
C LEU A 136 21.16 -20.95 2.35
N LEU A 137 20.01 -20.27 2.31
CA LEU A 137 18.91 -20.43 3.25
C LEU A 137 18.24 -21.78 3.06
N VAL A 138 18.02 -22.20 1.81
CA VAL A 138 17.56 -23.55 1.47
C VAL A 138 18.60 -24.59 1.91
N TYR A 139 19.89 -24.31 1.76
CA TYR A 139 20.99 -25.16 2.22
C TYR A 139 21.10 -25.22 3.76
N ILE A 140 20.88 -24.11 4.47
CA ILE A 140 20.87 -24.02 5.93
C ILE A 140 19.61 -24.68 6.50
N LEU A 141 18.44 -24.49 5.87
CA LEU A 141 17.21 -25.25 6.16
C LEU A 141 17.46 -26.73 5.94
N ILE A 142 18.12 -27.12 4.85
CA ILE A 142 18.57 -28.48 4.59
C ILE A 142 19.51 -28.96 5.70
N ILE A 143 20.47 -28.17 6.17
CA ILE A 143 21.39 -28.54 7.27
C ILE A 143 20.64 -28.66 8.60
N LEU A 144 19.71 -27.77 8.91
CA LEU A 144 18.88 -27.81 10.12
C LEU A 144 17.95 -29.03 10.11
N ILE A 145 17.39 -29.37 8.94
CA ILE A 145 16.64 -30.59 8.65
C ILE A 145 17.54 -31.84 8.73
N CYS A 146 18.83 -31.74 8.38
CA CYS A 146 19.81 -32.82 8.48
C CYS A 146 20.34 -33.02 9.91
N LYS A 147 20.43 -31.97 10.74
CA LYS A 147 21.00 -32.00 12.09
C LYS A 147 20.02 -32.59 13.12
N TYR A 148 18.72 -32.45 12.90
CA TYR A 148 17.71 -33.25 13.58
C TYR A 148 17.54 -34.57 12.82
N LYS A 149 18.01 -35.68 13.41
CA LYS A 149 17.75 -37.04 12.89
C LYS A 149 16.25 -37.23 12.62
N ILE A 150 15.81 -36.98 11.39
CA ILE A 150 14.54 -37.47 10.87
C ILE A 150 14.69 -38.97 10.85
N ILE A 151 14.07 -39.64 11.83
CA ILE A 151 13.99 -41.09 11.87
C ILE A 151 13.41 -41.50 10.50
N PRO A 152 14.16 -42.28 9.70
CA PRO A 152 13.67 -42.73 8.41
C PRO A 152 12.39 -43.52 8.66
N TYR A 153 11.33 -43.18 7.92
CA TYR A 153 10.14 -44.01 7.85
C TYR A 153 10.58 -45.40 7.36
N LYS A 154 10.74 -46.35 8.30
CA LYS A 154 10.97 -47.75 7.96
C LYS A 154 9.73 -48.26 7.25
N SER A 155 9.95 -48.70 6.01
CA SER A 155 8.96 -49.32 5.15
C SER A 155 8.71 -50.76 5.60
N ASP A 156 7.95 -50.95 6.69
CA ASP A 156 7.44 -52.27 7.03
C ASP A 156 5.93 -52.18 7.22
N ASN A 157 5.22 -53.05 6.51
CA ASN A 157 3.79 -53.39 6.56
C ASN A 157 3.00 -52.71 7.69
N VAL A 158 2.28 -51.63 7.37
CA VAL A 158 1.22 -51.11 8.23
C VAL A 158 -0.11 -51.21 7.50
N ASP A 159 -0.82 -52.27 7.88
CA ASP A 159 -2.24 -52.46 7.72
C ASP A 159 -3.02 -51.19 8.14
N HIS A 160 -4.11 -50.89 7.44
CA HIS A 160 -4.90 -49.65 7.57
C HIS A 160 -5.66 -49.51 8.91
N SER A 161 -5.29 -50.32 9.92
CA SER A 161 -5.89 -50.40 11.24
C SER A 161 -5.06 -49.74 12.36
N HIS A 162 -3.83 -49.27 12.11
CA HIS A 162 -2.98 -48.74 13.19
C HIS A 162 -2.94 -47.20 13.31
N ARG A 163 -3.45 -46.74 14.46
CA ARG A 163 -3.15 -45.45 15.10
C ARG A 163 -1.65 -45.14 14.99
N LEU A 164 -1.33 -43.91 14.59
CA LEU A 164 0.01 -43.31 14.68
C LEU A 164 0.68 -43.69 16.01
N PRO A 165 2.01 -43.88 16.06
CA PRO A 165 2.71 -44.08 17.32
C PRO A 165 2.29 -42.97 18.27
N LYS A 166 1.86 -43.31 19.48
CA LYS A 166 1.61 -42.32 20.54
C LYS A 166 2.97 -41.64 20.82
N GLU A 167 3.26 -40.55 20.11
CA GLU A 167 4.33 -39.63 20.50
C GLU A 167 3.98 -39.17 21.92
N LYS A 168 4.69 -39.71 22.92
CA LYS A 168 4.48 -39.44 24.36
C LYS A 168 4.55 -37.94 24.69
N ASN A 169 5.06 -37.10 23.79
CA ASN A 169 5.25 -35.65 23.95
C ASN A 169 4.41 -34.78 22.98
N SER A 170 3.36 -35.30 22.33
CA SER A 170 2.62 -34.53 21.31
C SER A 170 1.91 -33.28 21.86
N LYS A 171 1.46 -33.29 23.12
CA LYS A 171 0.77 -32.15 23.74
C LYS A 171 1.71 -30.94 23.91
N THR A 172 2.92 -31.18 24.41
CA THR A 172 3.93 -30.13 24.61
C THR A 172 4.29 -29.44 23.30
N LEU A 173 4.44 -30.19 22.21
CA LEU A 173 4.69 -29.64 20.88
C LEU A 173 3.60 -28.64 20.46
N TRP A 174 2.33 -29.01 20.59
CA TRP A 174 1.22 -28.15 20.17
C TRP A 174 1.01 -26.95 21.10
N TYR A 175 1.30 -27.08 22.40
CA TYR A 175 1.36 -25.93 23.29
C TYR A 175 2.49 -24.95 22.92
N SER A 176 3.67 -25.47 22.53
CA SER A 176 4.76 -24.63 22.03
C SER A 176 4.41 -23.97 20.69
N CYS A 177 3.83 -24.70 19.74
CA CYS A 177 3.37 -24.12 18.46
C CYS A 177 2.35 -23.02 18.70
N PHE A 178 1.38 -23.24 19.58
CA PHE A 178 0.39 -22.24 19.97
C PHE A 178 1.06 -21.01 20.59
N LEU A 179 1.91 -21.20 21.60
CA LEU A 179 2.58 -20.12 22.32
C LEU A 179 3.47 -19.28 21.40
N ILE A 180 4.27 -19.92 20.53
CA ILE A 180 5.11 -19.22 19.56
C ILE A 180 4.24 -18.43 18.58
N THR A 181 3.15 -19.01 18.09
CA THR A 181 2.22 -18.29 17.19
C THR A 181 1.61 -17.08 17.88
N PHE A 182 1.14 -17.25 19.12
CA PHE A 182 0.55 -16.18 19.91
C PHE A 182 1.53 -15.04 20.15
N LEU A 183 2.74 -15.34 20.62
CA LEU A 183 3.78 -14.33 20.85
C LEU A 183 4.22 -13.67 19.54
N SER A 184 4.24 -14.41 18.43
CA SER A 184 4.60 -13.87 17.13
C SER A 184 3.59 -12.86 16.61
N ILE A 185 2.31 -13.15 16.76
CA ILE A 185 1.23 -12.23 16.37
C ILE A 185 1.18 -11.03 17.31
N LEU A 186 1.24 -11.27 18.62
CA LEU A 186 1.16 -10.20 19.62
C LEU A 186 2.34 -9.23 19.52
N GLY A 187 3.54 -9.75 19.32
CA GLY A 187 4.76 -8.95 19.14
C GLY A 187 4.99 -8.45 17.71
N SER A 188 4.05 -8.71 16.81
CA SER A 188 4.15 -8.37 15.39
C SER A 188 5.47 -8.81 14.72
N ILE A 189 5.96 -10.01 15.03
CA ILE A 189 7.29 -10.49 14.61
C ILE A 189 7.49 -10.41 13.10
N THR A 190 6.45 -10.65 12.30
CA THR A 190 6.56 -10.57 10.84
C THR A 190 6.95 -9.19 10.33
N ILE A 191 6.65 -8.11 11.06
CA ILE A 191 7.06 -6.75 10.66
C ILE A 191 8.58 -6.61 10.69
N TYR A 192 9.25 -7.32 11.59
CA TYR A 192 10.71 -7.31 11.73
C TYR A 192 11.41 -8.32 10.81
N THR A 193 10.75 -9.43 10.50
CA THR A 193 11.30 -10.49 9.64
C THR A 193 10.96 -10.32 8.16
N THR A 194 10.10 -9.37 7.80
CA THR A 194 9.69 -9.08 6.41
C THR A 194 10.19 -7.69 5.96
N GLN A 195 10.15 -7.42 4.66
CA GLN A 195 10.45 -6.09 4.08
C GLN A 195 9.25 -5.12 4.14
N VAL A 196 8.11 -5.61 4.61
CA VAL A 196 6.85 -4.87 4.73
C VAL A 196 6.83 -4.25 6.13
N LYS A 197 7.39 -3.03 6.22
CA LYS A 197 7.59 -2.29 7.48
C LYS A 197 6.34 -1.53 7.97
N THR A 198 5.14 -1.84 7.49
CA THR A 198 3.93 -1.12 7.94
C THR A 198 3.61 -1.55 9.38
N ILE A 199 4.02 -0.74 10.35
CA ILE A 199 3.77 -0.97 11.78
C ILE A 199 2.26 -0.84 12.10
N ARG A 200 1.53 -0.14 11.23
CA ARG A 200 0.15 0.27 11.45
C ARG A 200 -0.74 -0.23 10.32
N PHE A 201 -1.61 -1.18 10.66
CA PHE A 201 -2.52 -1.83 9.74
C PHE A 201 -3.93 -1.26 9.95
N ASP A 202 -4.37 -0.48 8.96
CA ASP A 202 -5.71 0.12 8.88
C ASP A 202 -6.12 0.96 10.11
N ASP A 203 -5.47 2.11 10.24
CA ASP A 203 -5.64 3.05 11.35
C ASP A 203 -7.07 3.59 11.45
N PHE A 204 -7.74 3.75 10.31
CA PHE A 204 -9.12 4.24 10.27
C PHE A 204 -10.08 3.28 10.98
N SER A 205 -10.11 2.00 10.59
CA SER A 205 -11.02 1.03 11.20
C SER A 205 -10.69 0.78 12.67
N GLU A 206 -9.39 0.77 13.02
CA GLU A 206 -8.98 0.65 14.43
C GLU A 206 -9.44 1.85 15.26
N GLY A 207 -9.31 3.06 14.71
CA GLY A 207 -9.76 4.32 15.32
C GLY A 207 -11.25 4.34 15.57
N ILE A 208 -12.07 3.82 14.64
CA ILE A 208 -13.52 3.67 14.82
C ILE A 208 -13.86 2.85 16.08
N MET A 209 -13.17 1.73 16.30
CA MET A 209 -13.47 0.86 17.46
C MET A 209 -13.05 1.51 18.78
N ILE A 210 -11.92 2.21 18.80
CA ILE A 210 -11.43 2.91 19.99
C ILE A 210 -12.31 4.12 20.31
N SER A 211 -12.72 4.87 19.27
CA SER A 211 -13.67 5.98 19.39
C SER A 211 -14.99 5.54 20.03
N ASP A 212 -15.51 4.37 19.67
CA ASP A 212 -16.75 3.87 20.25
C ASP A 212 -16.62 3.57 21.74
N MET A 213 -15.46 3.06 22.18
CA MET A 213 -15.19 2.84 23.60
C MET A 213 -14.99 4.16 24.34
N LEU A 214 -14.27 5.11 23.74
CA LEU A 214 -14.06 6.46 24.27
C LEU A 214 -15.40 7.18 24.46
N TYR A 215 -16.28 7.15 23.44
CA TYR A 215 -17.62 7.71 23.54
C TYR A 215 -18.39 7.13 24.74
N GLY A 216 -18.31 5.82 24.97
CA GLY A 216 -19.01 5.17 26.09
C GLY A 216 -18.44 5.47 27.48
N ASP A 217 -17.21 5.97 27.58
CA ASP A 217 -16.61 6.41 28.83
C ASP A 217 -17.11 7.81 29.25
N HIS A 218 -17.54 8.64 28.28
CA HIS A 218 -17.93 10.04 28.52
C HIS A 218 -19.41 10.33 28.27
N TYR A 219 -20.07 9.55 27.42
CA TYR A 219 -21.43 9.77 26.97
C TYR A 219 -22.29 8.50 27.07
N ASN A 220 -23.60 8.70 27.10
CA ASN A 220 -24.55 7.59 26.99
C ASN A 220 -24.74 7.21 25.51
N TYR A 221 -24.67 5.91 25.22
CA TYR A 221 -24.96 5.39 23.89
C TYR A 221 -26.41 5.71 23.49
N ASN A 222 -26.55 6.45 22.40
CA ASN A 222 -27.82 6.81 21.77
C ASN A 222 -28.07 6.03 20.47
N SER A 223 -27.08 5.28 19.97
CA SER A 223 -27.16 4.52 18.71
C SER A 223 -27.03 3.01 18.91
N ASN A 224 -27.67 2.24 18.03
CA ASN A 224 -27.43 0.80 17.89
C ASN A 224 -26.22 0.49 16.99
N PHE A 225 -25.46 1.49 16.53
CA PHE A 225 -24.25 1.36 15.71
C PHE A 225 -23.07 2.10 16.35
N LEU A 226 -21.87 1.97 15.78
CA LEU A 226 -20.64 2.48 16.41
C LEU A 226 -20.65 4.00 16.41
N MET A 227 -20.14 4.62 17.47
CA MET A 227 -19.84 6.05 17.47
C MET A 227 -18.38 6.24 17.03
N ALA A 228 -18.18 6.93 15.91
CA ALA A 228 -16.90 7.04 15.24
C ALA A 228 -16.46 8.49 15.06
N ILE A 229 -15.19 8.74 15.35
CA ILE A 229 -14.48 9.95 14.94
C ILE A 229 -13.87 9.68 13.56
N ASN A 230 -14.07 10.59 12.61
CA ASN A 230 -13.46 10.47 11.29
C ASN A 230 -12.02 10.97 11.36
N GLY A 231 -11.07 10.08 11.05
CA GLY A 231 -9.65 10.41 11.14
C GLY A 231 -9.09 11.36 10.10
N GLU A 232 -9.90 11.71 9.11
CA GLU A 232 -9.54 12.69 8.07
C GLU A 232 -10.10 14.08 8.37
N LEU A 233 -10.87 14.26 9.44
CA LEU A 233 -11.43 15.55 9.83
C LEU A 233 -10.58 16.23 10.90
N THR A 234 -10.49 17.55 10.77
CA THR A 234 -10.04 18.46 11.83
C THR A 234 -11.28 19.06 12.48
N PHE A 235 -11.34 19.03 13.81
CA PHE A 235 -12.49 19.48 14.58
C PHE A 235 -12.35 20.94 15.00
N SER A 236 -13.43 21.50 15.54
CA SER A 236 -13.50 22.92 15.94
C SER A 236 -12.53 23.34 17.04
N ASP A 237 -11.90 22.39 17.72
CA ASP A 237 -10.86 22.56 18.74
C ASP A 237 -9.44 22.26 18.20
N ASP A 238 -9.29 22.24 16.87
CA ASP A 238 -8.06 21.92 16.12
C ASP A 238 -7.51 20.50 16.32
N SER A 239 -8.22 19.66 17.10
CA SER A 239 -7.90 18.24 17.21
C SER A 239 -8.15 17.53 15.86
N LYS A 240 -7.33 16.53 15.55
CA LYS A 240 -7.51 15.66 14.39
C LYS A 240 -8.04 14.31 14.84
N GLY A 241 -8.84 13.68 13.99
CA GLY A 241 -9.35 12.34 14.30
C GLY A 241 -8.32 11.21 14.13
N THR A 242 -7.01 11.50 14.11
CA THR A 242 -6.00 10.48 13.81
C THR A 242 -6.04 9.35 14.85
N LEU A 243 -5.66 8.12 14.46
CA LEU A 243 -5.61 7.00 15.42
C LEU A 243 -4.74 7.32 16.63
N GLU A 244 -3.62 8.02 16.43
CA GLU A 244 -2.73 8.41 17.52
C GLU A 244 -3.43 9.30 18.53
N GLU A 245 -4.14 10.33 18.06
CA GLU A 245 -4.87 11.27 18.91
C GLU A 245 -6.06 10.60 19.59
N ILE A 246 -6.82 9.77 18.87
CA ILE A 246 -7.90 8.96 19.48
C ILE A 246 -7.34 8.06 20.59
N GLU A 247 -6.21 7.39 20.36
CA GLU A 247 -5.56 6.56 21.38
C GLU A 247 -5.04 7.40 22.56
N GLN A 248 -4.53 8.60 22.32
CA GLN A 248 -4.08 9.52 23.37
C GLN A 248 -5.24 10.00 24.23
N HIS A 249 -6.33 10.46 23.62
CA HIS A 249 -7.57 10.86 24.31
C HIS A 249 -8.11 9.70 25.16
N TYR A 250 -8.24 8.52 24.56
CA TYR A 250 -8.70 7.33 25.25
C TYR A 250 -7.80 6.92 26.42
N LYS A 251 -6.47 6.97 26.27
CA LYS A 251 -5.54 6.65 27.36
C LYS A 251 -5.49 7.73 28.44
N GLY A 252 -5.65 8.99 28.05
CA GLY A 252 -5.62 10.17 28.90
C GLY A 252 -6.94 10.45 29.64
N GLY A 253 -8.04 9.79 29.25
CA GLY A 253 -9.36 10.01 29.84
C GLY A 253 -9.99 11.34 29.44
N THR A 254 -9.68 11.83 28.24
CA THR A 254 -10.27 13.03 27.63
C THR A 254 -11.02 12.63 26.36
N THR A 255 -11.92 13.48 25.85
CA THR A 255 -12.78 13.17 24.69
C THR A 255 -12.97 14.38 23.78
N TYR A 256 -13.31 14.13 22.52
CA TYR A 256 -13.91 15.08 21.57
C TYR A 256 -15.33 15.48 21.99
N ASN A 257 -15.87 16.56 21.40
CA ASN A 257 -17.26 16.95 21.63
C ASN A 257 -18.22 15.89 21.11
N GLN A 258 -19.42 15.82 21.71
CA GLN A 258 -20.39 14.79 21.34
C GLN A 258 -20.82 14.87 19.87
N ASP A 259 -20.91 16.09 19.32
CA ASP A 259 -21.35 16.35 17.94
C ASP A 259 -20.28 15.99 16.89
N ASP A 260 -19.02 15.81 17.31
CA ASP A 260 -17.92 15.38 16.45
C ASP A 260 -18.01 13.87 16.12
N TYR A 261 -18.76 13.11 16.93
CA TYR A 261 -18.98 11.69 16.69
C TYR A 261 -20.09 11.44 15.68
N SER A 262 -19.78 10.60 14.70
CA SER A 262 -20.73 10.15 13.68
C SER A 262 -21.15 8.69 13.90
N ILE A 263 -22.37 8.36 13.49
CA ILE A 263 -22.88 6.98 13.54
C ILE A 263 -22.27 6.19 12.38
N TYR A 264 -21.42 5.21 12.70
CA TYR A 264 -20.86 4.29 11.73
C TYR A 264 -21.70 3.01 11.64
N ASN A 265 -22.55 2.92 10.62
CA ASN A 265 -23.53 1.84 10.43
C ASN A 265 -23.24 0.87 9.27
N SER A 266 -22.03 0.95 8.69
CA SER A 266 -21.63 0.06 7.59
C SER A 266 -21.62 -1.42 7.99
N ASN A 267 -21.31 -1.72 9.26
CA ASN A 267 -21.20 -3.08 9.81
C ASN A 267 -21.94 -3.20 11.17
N LEU A 268 -22.29 -4.44 11.55
CA LEU A 268 -23.01 -4.73 12.81
C LEU A 268 -22.12 -4.66 14.06
N THR A 269 -20.85 -5.06 13.93
CA THR A 269 -19.79 -4.92 14.95
C THR A 269 -20.14 -5.40 16.36
N PHE A 270 -20.82 -6.55 16.47
CA PHE A 270 -21.29 -7.09 17.77
C PHE A 270 -20.17 -7.36 18.80
N HIS A 271 -18.93 -7.57 18.36
CA HIS A 271 -17.79 -7.73 19.27
C HIS A 271 -17.54 -6.48 20.14
N ARG A 272 -18.00 -5.30 19.71
CA ARG A 272 -17.92 -4.07 20.51
C ARG A 272 -18.59 -4.21 21.87
N TYR A 273 -19.68 -4.97 22.00
CA TYR A 273 -20.37 -5.14 23.28
C TYR A 273 -19.50 -5.85 24.31
N PHE A 274 -18.73 -6.83 23.84
CA PHE A 274 -17.73 -7.51 24.66
C PHE A 274 -16.56 -6.56 25.02
N TYR A 275 -16.10 -5.75 24.08
CA TYR A 275 -15.04 -4.77 24.34
C TYR A 275 -15.49 -3.68 25.33
N ARG A 276 -16.70 -3.15 25.17
CA ARG A 276 -17.33 -2.20 26.11
C ARG A 276 -17.44 -2.78 27.52
N LEU A 277 -17.80 -4.06 27.64
CA LEU A 277 -17.85 -4.74 28.93
C LEU A 277 -16.47 -4.74 29.60
N ILE A 278 -15.41 -5.10 28.88
CA ILE A 278 -14.04 -5.08 29.40
C ILE A 278 -13.60 -3.65 29.72
N ASN A 279 -13.89 -2.68 28.84
CA ASN A 279 -13.56 -1.27 29.01
C ASN A 279 -14.17 -0.69 30.29
N LYS A 280 -15.40 -1.11 30.63
CA LYS A 280 -16.11 -0.67 31.84
C LYS A 280 -15.55 -1.29 33.12
N ILE A 281 -15.00 -2.51 33.05
CA ILE A 281 -14.47 -3.23 34.22
C ILE A 281 -13.08 -2.73 34.60
N ILE A 282 -12.27 -2.30 33.63
CA ILE A 282 -10.85 -1.98 33.84
C ILE A 282 -10.63 -0.48 33.68
N SER A 283 -10.16 0.19 34.74
CA SER A 283 -9.91 1.64 34.71
C SER A 283 -8.68 2.03 33.89
N ASN A 284 -7.64 1.20 33.85
CA ASN A 284 -6.43 1.49 33.07
C ASN A 284 -6.67 1.23 31.58
N LYS A 285 -6.88 2.30 30.81
CA LYS A 285 -7.23 2.25 29.38
C LYS A 285 -6.10 1.69 28.49
N SER A 286 -4.84 1.91 28.86
CA SER A 286 -3.71 1.27 28.17
C SER A 286 -3.73 -0.25 28.34
N LEU A 287 -4.04 -0.73 29.56
CA LEU A 287 -4.20 -2.16 29.83
C LEU A 287 -5.40 -2.75 29.08
N VAL A 288 -6.52 -2.02 28.97
CA VAL A 288 -7.68 -2.46 28.16
C VAL A 288 -7.26 -2.74 26.73
N LEU A 289 -6.61 -1.79 26.04
CA LEU A 289 -6.16 -1.98 24.66
C LEU A 289 -5.23 -3.20 24.53
N TYR A 290 -4.25 -3.33 25.44
CA TYR A 290 -3.33 -4.46 25.42
C TYR A 290 -4.06 -5.80 25.59
N LEU A 291 -5.03 -5.88 26.51
CA LEU A 291 -5.82 -7.09 26.74
C LEU A 291 -6.70 -7.44 25.54
N LEU A 292 -7.39 -6.46 24.94
CA LEU A 292 -8.25 -6.70 23.78
C LEU A 292 -7.45 -7.16 22.56
N LYS A 293 -6.34 -6.47 22.25
CA LYS A 293 -5.40 -6.87 21.18
C LYS A 293 -4.82 -8.27 21.48
N GLY A 294 -4.50 -8.55 22.75
CA GLY A 294 -4.05 -9.86 23.22
C GLY A 294 -5.08 -10.97 23.05
N ILE A 295 -6.36 -10.72 23.34
CA ILE A 295 -7.45 -11.69 23.13
C ILE A 295 -7.59 -12.02 21.63
N ASN A 296 -7.54 -11.00 20.76
CA ASN A 296 -7.59 -11.23 19.31
C ASN A 296 -6.41 -12.06 18.82
N ALA A 297 -5.20 -11.75 19.28
CA ALA A 297 -3.99 -12.51 18.93
C ALA A 297 -4.05 -13.95 19.45
N PHE A 298 -4.57 -14.15 20.66
CA PHE A 298 -4.76 -15.46 21.27
C PHE A 298 -5.72 -16.33 20.45
N LEU A 299 -6.89 -15.78 20.09
CA LEU A 299 -7.88 -16.49 19.29
C LEU A 299 -7.36 -16.78 17.87
N MET A 300 -6.65 -15.84 17.25
CA MET A 300 -6.00 -16.06 15.95
C MET A 300 -4.99 -17.21 16.03
N ALA A 301 -4.15 -17.24 17.07
CA ALA A 301 -3.19 -18.31 17.29
C ALA A 301 -3.87 -19.68 17.47
N ILE A 302 -5.03 -19.76 18.13
CA ILE A 302 -5.81 -21.00 18.20
C ILE A 302 -6.24 -21.44 16.79
N MET A 303 -6.82 -20.53 15.99
CA MET A 303 -7.30 -20.86 14.64
C MET A 303 -6.19 -21.42 13.77
N LEU A 304 -5.04 -20.73 13.70
CA LEU A 304 -3.90 -21.17 12.91
C LEU A 304 -3.30 -22.48 13.43
N THR A 305 -3.22 -22.67 14.74
CA THR A 305 -2.71 -23.92 15.34
C THR A 305 -3.60 -25.11 14.99
N VAL A 306 -4.92 -24.95 15.02
CA VAL A 306 -5.86 -26.03 14.64
C VAL A 306 -5.70 -26.39 13.16
N ILE A 307 -5.55 -25.39 12.28
CA ILE A 307 -5.30 -25.62 10.85
C ILE A 307 -3.99 -26.37 10.64
N VAL A 308 -2.89 -25.92 11.25
CA VAL A 308 -1.57 -26.59 11.14
C VAL A 308 -1.62 -28.01 11.71
N TYR A 309 -2.35 -28.24 12.81
CA TYR A 309 -2.57 -29.58 13.35
C TYR A 309 -3.36 -30.48 12.40
N TRP A 310 -4.38 -29.93 11.74
CA TRP A 310 -5.14 -30.66 10.73
C TRP A 310 -4.26 -31.08 9.54
N ILE A 311 -3.38 -30.19 9.07
CA ILE A 311 -2.39 -30.49 8.04
C ILE A 311 -1.36 -31.53 8.53
N TYR A 312 -0.88 -31.42 9.78
CA TYR A 312 0.01 -32.40 10.38
C TYR A 312 -0.59 -33.81 10.35
N LYS A 313 -1.86 -33.93 10.73
CA LYS A 313 -2.56 -35.21 10.78
C LYS A 313 -2.81 -35.81 9.39
N ASN A 314 -3.17 -34.99 8.41
CA ASN A 314 -3.64 -35.48 7.10
C ASN A 314 -2.56 -35.47 6.00
N ASN A 315 -1.51 -34.65 6.14
CA ASN A 315 -0.52 -34.43 5.08
C ASN A 315 0.93 -34.69 5.53
N GLY A 316 1.17 -34.76 6.84
CA GLY A 316 2.44 -35.19 7.44
C GLY A 316 3.19 -34.09 8.18
N LYS A 317 4.12 -34.51 9.04
CA LYS A 317 4.88 -33.63 9.95
C LYS A 317 5.70 -32.57 9.22
N ALA A 318 6.46 -32.97 8.21
CA ALA A 318 7.38 -32.06 7.52
C ALA A 318 6.64 -30.96 6.74
N SER A 319 5.55 -31.30 6.02
CA SER A 319 4.74 -30.29 5.32
C SER A 319 4.06 -29.33 6.30
N ALA A 320 3.61 -29.81 7.46
CA ALA A 320 3.03 -28.95 8.49
C ALA A 320 4.04 -27.99 9.10
N ILE A 321 5.30 -28.41 9.32
CA ILE A 321 6.38 -27.54 9.80
C ILE A 321 6.69 -26.46 8.75
N ILE A 322 6.80 -26.82 7.47
CA ILE A 322 7.05 -25.85 6.39
C ILE A 322 5.93 -24.81 6.34
N LEU A 323 4.66 -25.25 6.34
CA LEU A 323 3.51 -24.37 6.40
C LEU A 323 3.59 -23.43 7.62
N TYR A 324 3.77 -24.02 8.82
CA TYR A 324 3.84 -23.28 10.07
C TYR A 324 4.90 -22.17 10.03
N THR A 325 6.10 -22.50 9.58
CA THR A 325 7.20 -21.53 9.47
C THR A 325 6.85 -20.38 8.53
N ILE A 326 6.25 -20.66 7.37
CA ILE A 326 5.84 -19.62 6.42
C ILE A 326 4.78 -18.71 7.04
N LEU A 327 3.70 -19.27 7.58
CA LEU A 327 2.57 -18.50 8.10
C LEU A 327 2.98 -17.61 9.29
N VAL A 328 3.82 -18.11 10.19
CA VAL A 328 4.17 -17.42 11.44
C VAL A 328 5.27 -16.36 11.24
N PHE A 329 6.25 -16.62 10.37
CA PHE A 329 7.44 -15.77 10.29
C PHE A 329 7.55 -14.98 8.99
N PHE A 330 6.88 -15.37 7.90
CA PHE A 330 7.13 -14.79 6.58
C PHE A 330 5.88 -14.29 5.86
N SER A 331 4.69 -14.42 6.46
CA SER A 331 3.42 -13.98 5.88
C SER A 331 2.92 -12.68 6.52
N PRO A 332 3.23 -11.50 5.93
CA PRO A 332 2.92 -10.21 6.56
C PRO A 332 1.42 -9.98 6.76
N SER A 333 0.57 -10.43 5.83
CA SER A 333 -0.89 -10.24 5.91
C SER A 333 -1.54 -10.87 7.15
N LEU A 334 -1.05 -12.02 7.60
CA LEU A 334 -1.66 -12.72 8.75
C LEU A 334 -1.45 -11.99 10.08
N CYS A 335 -0.26 -11.42 10.26
CA CYS A 335 0.10 -10.76 11.50
C CYS A 335 -0.67 -9.45 11.70
N MET A 336 -0.86 -8.72 10.62
CA MET A 336 -1.57 -7.44 10.61
C MET A 336 -3.02 -7.54 11.13
N TYR A 337 -3.71 -8.62 10.77
CA TYR A 337 -5.07 -8.89 11.23
C TYR A 337 -5.16 -9.43 12.66
N GLY A 338 -4.03 -9.89 13.22
CA GLY A 338 -4.03 -10.66 14.44
C GLY A 338 -4.30 -9.86 15.71
N THR A 339 -3.95 -8.57 15.73
CA THR A 339 -4.16 -7.67 16.88
C THR A 339 -5.23 -6.61 16.63
N ASN A 340 -5.65 -6.39 15.38
CA ASN A 340 -6.60 -5.33 15.03
C ASN A 340 -7.96 -5.51 15.73
N LEU A 341 -8.45 -4.44 16.34
CA LEU A 341 -9.68 -4.45 17.15
C LEU A 341 -10.96 -4.48 16.32
N TYR A 342 -10.96 -3.88 15.13
CA TYR A 342 -12.15 -3.84 14.27
C TYR A 342 -12.32 -5.11 13.44
N TRP A 343 -11.24 -5.57 12.82
CA TRP A 343 -11.27 -6.69 11.87
C TRP A 343 -11.31 -8.06 12.54
N VAL A 344 -11.01 -8.17 13.84
CA VAL A 344 -11.17 -9.40 14.63
C VAL A 344 -10.71 -10.63 13.83
N GLY A 345 -9.46 -10.62 13.35
CA GLY A 345 -9.03 -11.41 12.19
C GLY A 345 -9.23 -12.93 12.33
N TRP A 346 -9.22 -13.46 13.55
CA TRP A 346 -9.49 -14.87 13.83
C TRP A 346 -10.87 -15.33 13.33
N SER A 347 -11.85 -14.42 13.28
CA SER A 347 -13.21 -14.73 12.83
C SER A 347 -13.27 -15.10 11.34
N LEU A 348 -12.28 -14.68 10.54
CA LEU A 348 -12.16 -15.08 9.13
C LEU A 348 -11.83 -16.58 8.98
N PHE A 349 -11.10 -17.16 9.93
CA PHE A 349 -10.71 -18.57 9.91
C PHE A 349 -11.70 -19.48 10.64
N LEU A 350 -12.54 -18.92 11.50
CA LEU A 350 -13.47 -19.67 12.36
C LEU A 350 -14.36 -20.64 11.55
N PRO A 351 -15.02 -20.26 10.45
CA PRO A 351 -15.86 -21.19 9.70
C PRO A 351 -15.11 -22.41 9.17
N MET A 352 -13.91 -22.21 8.59
CA MET A 352 -13.07 -23.32 8.14
C MET A 352 -12.65 -24.22 9.31
N VAL A 353 -12.24 -23.65 10.43
CA VAL A 353 -11.87 -24.40 11.65
C VAL A 353 -13.04 -25.19 12.20
N SER A 354 -14.25 -24.62 12.22
CA SER A 354 -15.48 -25.33 12.61
C SER A 354 -15.78 -26.52 11.71
N SER A 355 -15.58 -26.38 10.40
CA SER A 355 -15.72 -27.49 9.45
C SER A 355 -14.64 -28.56 9.60
N ILE A 356 -13.39 -28.17 9.88
CA ILE A 356 -12.31 -29.11 10.25
C ILE A 356 -12.75 -29.94 11.46
N CYS A 357 -13.18 -29.29 12.54
CA CYS A 357 -13.62 -29.97 13.76
C CYS A 357 -14.81 -30.90 13.51
N THR A 358 -15.77 -30.47 12.70
CA THR A 358 -16.95 -31.28 12.36
C THR A 358 -16.57 -32.53 11.56
N VAL A 359 -15.74 -32.37 10.54
CA VAL A 359 -15.24 -33.50 9.73
C VAL A 359 -14.43 -34.48 10.58
N GLU A 360 -13.56 -33.98 11.45
CA GLU A 360 -12.77 -34.84 12.33
C GLU A 360 -13.65 -35.57 13.36
N PHE A 361 -14.73 -34.94 13.84
CA PHE A 361 -15.73 -35.61 14.67
C PHE A 361 -16.49 -36.69 13.91
N ILE A 362 -16.88 -36.44 12.65
CA ILE A 362 -17.49 -37.44 11.76
C ILE A 362 -16.56 -38.64 11.59
N LYS A 363 -15.26 -38.43 11.32
CA LYS A 363 -14.27 -39.50 11.23
C LYS A 363 -14.17 -40.30 12.53
N LEU A 364 -14.17 -39.63 13.68
CA LEU A 364 -14.08 -40.27 14.99
C LEU A 364 -15.31 -41.11 15.34
N LYS A 365 -16.51 -40.61 15.07
CA LYS A 365 -17.78 -41.29 15.37
C LYS A 365 -18.23 -42.26 14.28
N LYS A 366 -17.65 -42.16 13.07
CA LYS A 366 -18.04 -42.88 11.85
C LYS A 366 -19.51 -42.66 11.45
N THR A 367 -20.14 -41.60 11.95
CA THR A 367 -21.54 -41.24 11.70
C THR A 367 -21.63 -39.78 11.28
N VAL A 368 -22.55 -39.48 10.36
CA VAL A 368 -22.79 -38.12 9.88
C VAL A 368 -24.03 -37.58 10.56
N ASN A 369 -23.88 -36.47 11.29
CA ASN A 369 -24.98 -35.75 11.91
C ASN A 369 -25.23 -34.45 11.14
N TYR A 370 -26.21 -34.49 10.22
CA TYR A 370 -26.54 -33.35 9.37
C TYR A 370 -27.06 -32.12 10.14
N PRO A 371 -27.95 -32.25 11.14
CA PRO A 371 -28.33 -31.10 11.98
C PRO A 371 -27.13 -30.38 12.59
N ASN A 372 -26.18 -31.12 13.17
CA ASN A 372 -24.98 -30.51 13.76
C ASN A 372 -24.13 -29.80 12.69
N MET A 373 -23.98 -30.39 11.50
CA MET A 373 -23.26 -29.74 10.39
C MET A 373 -23.91 -28.42 10.01
N TYR A 374 -25.24 -28.38 9.91
CA TYR A 374 -25.99 -27.16 9.61
C TYR A 374 -25.78 -26.10 10.69
N PHE A 375 -26.03 -26.43 11.95
CA PHE A 375 -25.96 -25.46 13.05
C PHE A 375 -24.54 -24.96 13.31
N ILE A 376 -23.53 -25.84 13.20
CA ILE A 376 -22.13 -25.42 13.35
C ILE A 376 -21.74 -24.46 12.22
N ALA A 377 -22.06 -24.79 10.96
CA ALA A 377 -21.80 -23.91 9.84
C ALA A 377 -22.52 -22.56 10.02
N PHE A 378 -23.82 -22.60 10.30
CA PHE A 378 -24.66 -21.44 10.56
C PHE A 378 -24.09 -20.54 11.65
N SER A 379 -23.77 -21.09 12.83
CA SER A 379 -23.29 -20.29 13.96
C SER A 379 -21.92 -19.68 13.70
N ALA A 380 -20.99 -20.43 13.09
CA ALA A 380 -19.66 -19.93 12.80
C ALA A 380 -19.67 -18.79 11.76
N THR A 381 -20.47 -18.94 10.68
CA THR A 381 -20.59 -17.90 9.67
C THR A 381 -21.43 -16.72 10.15
N LEU A 382 -22.48 -16.95 10.95
CA LEU A 382 -23.27 -15.88 11.58
C LEU A 382 -22.39 -15.02 12.47
N LEU A 383 -21.58 -15.63 13.35
CA LEU A 383 -20.71 -14.88 14.26
C LEU A 383 -19.76 -13.95 13.51
N LYS A 384 -19.15 -14.45 12.44
CA LYS A 384 -18.29 -13.64 11.56
C LYS A 384 -19.07 -12.47 10.93
N GLN A 385 -20.29 -12.70 10.46
CA GLN A 385 -21.11 -11.66 9.80
C GLN A 385 -21.69 -10.63 10.79
N LEU A 386 -21.91 -11.02 12.05
CA LEU A 386 -22.27 -10.11 13.12
C LEU A 386 -21.12 -9.15 13.48
N PHE A 387 -19.87 -9.50 13.17
CA PHE A 387 -18.75 -8.58 13.27
C PHE A 387 -18.73 -7.64 12.08
N TYR A 388 -18.66 -8.17 10.86
CA TYR A 388 -18.64 -7.37 9.64
C TYR A 388 -18.94 -8.19 8.36
N PHE A 389 -19.39 -7.52 7.30
CA PHE A 389 -19.92 -8.14 6.08
C PHE A 389 -18.88 -8.39 4.98
N GLU A 390 -17.68 -7.87 5.11
CA GLU A 390 -16.62 -7.99 4.10
C GLU A 390 -16.15 -9.45 3.94
N PHE A 391 -15.85 -9.89 2.72
CA PHE A 391 -15.26 -11.21 2.42
C PHE A 391 -16.18 -12.42 2.60
N ILE A 392 -17.52 -12.25 2.67
CA ILE A 392 -18.46 -13.37 2.89
C ILE A 392 -18.28 -14.51 1.88
N SER A 393 -18.10 -14.18 0.59
CA SER A 393 -17.92 -15.19 -0.47
C SER A 393 -16.67 -16.05 -0.22
N THR A 394 -15.55 -15.42 0.13
CA THR A 394 -14.29 -16.10 0.47
C THR A 394 -14.47 -17.04 1.66
N ILE A 395 -15.15 -16.58 2.71
CA ILE A 395 -15.42 -17.37 3.92
C ILE A 395 -16.29 -18.60 3.60
N MET A 396 -17.32 -18.44 2.77
CA MET A 396 -18.19 -19.55 2.38
C MET A 396 -17.44 -20.60 1.55
N VAL A 397 -16.55 -20.20 0.64
CA VAL A 397 -15.66 -21.15 -0.06
C VAL A 397 -14.75 -21.87 0.93
N SER A 398 -14.16 -21.13 1.88
CA SER A 398 -13.23 -21.68 2.86
C SER A 398 -13.86 -22.69 3.81
N LEU A 399 -15.12 -22.46 4.22
CA LEU A 399 -15.94 -23.41 4.99
C LEU A 399 -16.06 -24.77 4.28
N MET A 400 -16.14 -24.78 2.95
CA MET A 400 -16.40 -25.99 2.18
C MET A 400 -15.16 -26.88 1.99
N ILE A 401 -13.95 -26.32 2.06
CA ILE A 401 -12.70 -27.04 1.80
C ILE A 401 -12.53 -28.31 2.66
N PRO A 402 -12.72 -28.28 3.99
CA PRO A 402 -12.57 -29.50 4.80
C PRO A 402 -13.57 -30.61 4.43
N TYR A 403 -14.80 -30.26 4.04
CA TYR A 403 -15.81 -31.22 3.60
C TYR A 403 -15.44 -31.84 2.24
N ILE A 404 -14.95 -31.03 1.29
CA ILE A 404 -14.47 -31.51 -0.01
C ILE A 404 -13.29 -32.46 0.20
N TYR A 405 -12.32 -32.04 1.03
CA TYR A 405 -11.16 -32.87 1.35
C TYR A 405 -11.59 -34.21 1.96
N TYR A 406 -12.51 -34.20 2.92
CA TYR A 406 -13.07 -35.40 3.53
C TYR A 406 -13.71 -36.36 2.53
N VAL A 407 -14.60 -35.85 1.67
CA VAL A 407 -15.28 -36.67 0.65
C VAL A 407 -14.28 -37.32 -0.29
N LEU A 408 -13.24 -36.58 -0.70
CA LEU A 408 -12.19 -37.08 -1.60
C LEU A 408 -11.29 -38.11 -0.91
N THR A 409 -10.88 -37.88 0.35
CA THR A 409 -9.98 -38.80 1.06
C THR A 409 -10.67 -40.08 1.51
N GLU A 410 -11.88 -39.97 2.05
CA GLU A 410 -12.66 -41.11 2.55
C GLU A 410 -13.47 -41.81 1.44
N LYS A 411 -13.43 -41.27 0.21
CA LYS A 411 -14.15 -41.80 -0.96
C LYS A 411 -15.63 -42.03 -0.67
N VAL A 412 -16.27 -41.01 -0.11
CA VAL A 412 -17.68 -41.07 0.27
C VAL A 412 -18.54 -41.26 -0.97
N ASP A 413 -19.62 -42.03 -0.86
CA ASP A 413 -20.55 -42.25 -1.96
C ASP A 413 -21.19 -40.93 -2.44
N ILE A 414 -21.56 -40.87 -3.72
CA ILE A 414 -22.05 -39.63 -4.34
C ILE A 414 -23.33 -39.08 -3.67
N LYS A 415 -24.26 -39.95 -3.26
CA LYS A 415 -25.53 -39.53 -2.64
C LYS A 415 -25.29 -38.86 -1.29
N LYS A 416 -24.41 -39.44 -0.47
CA LYS A 416 -24.00 -38.90 0.82
C LYS A 416 -23.11 -37.66 0.65
N SER A 417 -22.26 -37.63 -0.36
CA SER A 417 -21.41 -36.48 -0.70
C SER A 417 -22.26 -35.23 -1.00
N ILE A 418 -23.33 -35.37 -1.79
CA ILE A 418 -24.27 -34.27 -2.05
C ILE A 418 -24.81 -33.68 -0.74
N LYS A 419 -25.24 -34.52 0.20
CA LYS A 419 -25.75 -34.04 1.50
C LYS A 419 -24.67 -33.41 2.35
N ILE A 420 -23.46 -33.97 2.36
CA ILE A 420 -22.30 -33.41 3.08
C ILE A 420 -21.95 -32.03 2.57
N PHE A 421 -22.16 -31.74 1.28
CA PHE A 421 -21.92 -30.41 0.73
C PHE A 421 -23.12 -29.46 0.94
N LEU A 422 -24.33 -29.92 0.67
CA LEU A 422 -25.52 -29.07 0.68
C LEU A 422 -25.87 -28.56 2.08
N VAL A 423 -25.79 -29.41 3.10
CA VAL A 423 -26.23 -29.07 4.46
C VAL A 423 -25.42 -27.91 5.10
N PRO A 424 -24.08 -27.92 5.12
CA PRO A 424 -23.32 -26.79 5.64
C PRO A 424 -23.43 -25.54 4.75
N ALA A 425 -23.58 -25.70 3.43
CA ALA A 425 -23.85 -24.58 2.53
C ALA A 425 -25.19 -23.88 2.85
N LEU A 426 -26.25 -24.66 3.10
CA LEU A 426 -27.54 -24.13 3.57
C LEU A 426 -27.39 -23.42 4.91
N GLY A 427 -26.63 -23.98 5.86
CA GLY A 427 -26.33 -23.32 7.13
C GLY A 427 -25.67 -21.95 6.93
N ALA A 428 -24.66 -21.88 6.07
CA ALA A 428 -23.98 -20.64 5.74
C ALA A 428 -24.89 -19.60 5.07
N ILE A 429 -25.73 -20.01 4.10
CA ILE A 429 -26.68 -19.11 3.43
C ILE A 429 -27.73 -18.59 4.42
N SER A 430 -28.29 -19.47 5.26
CA SER A 430 -29.23 -19.08 6.31
C SER A 430 -28.63 -18.07 7.28
N SER A 431 -27.33 -18.16 7.59
CA SER A 431 -26.65 -17.18 8.44
C SER A 431 -26.62 -15.79 7.83
N PHE A 432 -26.40 -15.70 6.51
CA PHE A 432 -26.41 -14.43 5.77
C PHE A 432 -27.79 -13.78 5.80
N ILE A 433 -28.84 -14.58 5.61
CA ILE A 433 -30.22 -14.10 5.71
C ILE A 433 -30.50 -13.57 7.12
N ALA A 434 -30.08 -14.31 8.16
CA ALA A 434 -30.27 -13.90 9.56
C ALA A 434 -29.50 -12.62 9.89
N ALA A 435 -28.22 -12.50 9.51
CA ALA A 435 -27.42 -11.30 9.75
C ALA A 435 -27.98 -10.07 9.01
N SER A 436 -28.43 -10.26 7.77
CA SER A 436 -29.07 -9.21 6.96
C SER A 436 -30.37 -8.73 7.61
N PHE A 437 -31.19 -9.65 8.10
CA PHE A 437 -32.43 -9.34 8.81
C PHE A 437 -32.15 -8.57 10.11
N ILE A 438 -31.17 -9.01 10.91
CA ILE A 438 -30.74 -8.29 12.13
C ILE A 438 -30.29 -6.86 11.78
N LYS A 439 -29.46 -6.68 10.76
CA LYS A 439 -28.99 -5.35 10.34
C LYS A 439 -30.16 -4.45 9.93
N LEU A 440 -31.09 -4.96 9.13
CA LEU A 440 -32.25 -4.19 8.67
C LEU A 440 -33.16 -3.79 9.84
N LEU A 441 -33.38 -4.67 10.82
CA LEU A 441 -34.13 -4.34 12.04
C LEU A 441 -33.46 -3.23 12.84
N LEU A 442 -32.14 -3.31 13.04
CA LEU A 442 -31.39 -2.29 13.76
C LEU A 442 -31.40 -0.94 13.03
N LEU A 443 -31.21 -0.93 11.70
CA LEU A 443 -31.32 0.30 10.90
C LEU A 443 -32.74 0.88 10.91
N THR A 444 -33.77 0.04 10.91
CA THR A 444 -35.17 0.50 10.98
C THR A 444 -35.44 1.20 12.30
N LYS A 445 -34.92 0.64 13.40
CA LYS A 445 -34.97 1.27 14.72
C LYS A 445 -34.18 2.57 14.77
N GLU A 446 -32.99 2.59 14.17
CA GLU A 446 -32.09 3.76 14.15
C GLU A 446 -32.71 4.95 13.40
N TYR A 447 -33.23 4.73 12.19
CA TYR A 447 -33.78 5.79 11.35
C TYR A 447 -35.27 6.05 11.58
N ASN A 448 -35.91 5.27 12.45
CA ASN A 448 -37.37 5.24 12.64
C ASN A 448 -38.12 5.18 11.30
N SER A 449 -37.57 4.46 10.31
CA SER A 449 -38.08 4.43 8.94
C SER A 449 -37.50 3.22 8.18
N PHE A 450 -38.38 2.34 7.74
CA PHE A 450 -37.99 1.16 6.95
C PHE A 450 -37.38 1.55 5.60
N SER A 451 -37.91 2.58 4.92
CA SER A 451 -37.41 3.04 3.63
C SER A 451 -35.97 3.57 3.73
N ARG A 452 -35.70 4.44 4.72
CA ARG A 452 -34.33 4.92 4.98
C ARG A 452 -33.39 3.79 5.38
N ALA A 453 -33.87 2.85 6.21
CA ALA A 453 -33.10 1.68 6.59
C ALA A 453 -32.73 0.78 5.41
N LEU A 454 -33.66 0.58 4.47
CA LEU A 454 -33.42 -0.19 3.25
C LEU A 454 -32.36 0.48 2.37
N ASN A 455 -32.43 1.80 2.21
CA ASN A 455 -31.41 2.57 1.47
C ASN A 455 -30.03 2.48 2.14
N ALA A 456 -29.96 2.72 3.45
CA ALA A 456 -28.71 2.62 4.22
C ALA A 456 -28.13 1.19 4.26
N TYR A 457 -28.99 0.16 4.16
CA TYR A 457 -28.55 -1.23 4.02
C TYR A 457 -27.92 -1.49 2.64
N TRP A 458 -28.56 -1.01 1.57
CA TRP A 458 -28.16 -1.28 0.20
C TRP A 458 -26.97 -0.45 -0.29
N GLU A 459 -26.89 0.82 0.10
CA GLU A 459 -25.88 1.75 -0.40
C GLU A 459 -24.44 1.20 -0.25
N PRO A 460 -24.00 0.69 0.92
CA PRO A 460 -22.66 0.13 1.05
C PRO A 460 -22.44 -1.14 0.20
N ILE A 461 -23.49 -1.90 -0.11
CA ILE A 461 -23.40 -3.08 -0.98
C ILE A 461 -23.18 -2.64 -2.43
N ILE A 462 -23.96 -1.66 -2.90
CA ILE A 462 -23.83 -1.11 -4.26
C ILE A 462 -22.45 -0.48 -4.44
N LYS A 463 -21.99 0.34 -3.50
CA LYS A 463 -20.65 0.95 -3.53
C LYS A 463 -19.53 -0.11 -3.59
N ARG A 464 -19.70 -1.26 -2.91
CA ARG A 464 -18.72 -2.36 -3.00
C ARG A 464 -18.74 -3.10 -4.34
N LEU A 465 -19.88 -3.18 -5.02
CA LEU A 465 -20.03 -3.93 -6.28
C LEU A 465 -19.70 -3.08 -7.51
N ILE A 466 -20.18 -1.84 -7.55
CA ILE A 466 -20.15 -0.97 -8.73
C ILE A 466 -19.19 0.22 -8.52
N GLY A 467 -18.91 0.57 -7.27
CA GLY A 467 -18.04 1.70 -6.90
C GLY A 467 -18.85 3.00 -6.72
N ASP A 468 -18.15 4.09 -6.44
CA ASP A 468 -18.75 5.42 -6.27
C ASP A 468 -18.16 6.40 -7.28
N THR A 469 -18.91 6.68 -8.35
CA THR A 469 -18.48 7.57 -9.44
C THR A 469 -18.47 9.04 -9.02
N ASN A 470 -19.19 9.38 -7.94
CA ASN A 470 -19.37 10.76 -7.50
C ASN A 470 -18.45 11.11 -6.33
N SER A 471 -17.57 10.20 -5.91
CA SER A 471 -16.59 10.45 -4.86
C SER A 471 -15.60 11.54 -5.28
N SER A 472 -15.29 12.45 -4.36
CA SER A 472 -14.20 13.42 -4.50
C SER A 472 -12.82 12.75 -4.49
N ASN A 473 -12.72 11.55 -3.93
CA ASN A 473 -11.48 10.78 -3.88
C ASN A 473 -11.22 10.08 -5.23
N MET A 474 -10.12 10.46 -5.90
CA MET A 474 -9.76 9.94 -7.23
C MET A 474 -9.54 8.42 -7.23
N LEU A 475 -8.96 7.86 -6.17
CA LEU A 475 -8.76 6.41 -6.01
C LEU A 475 -10.11 5.67 -5.95
N VAL A 476 -11.10 6.23 -5.25
CA VAL A 476 -12.45 5.67 -5.19
C VAL A 476 -13.15 5.77 -6.54
N ARG A 477 -13.08 6.91 -7.22
CA ARG A 477 -13.71 7.11 -8.53
C ARG A 477 -13.10 6.20 -9.61
N SER A 478 -11.77 6.16 -9.72
CA SER A 478 -11.05 5.34 -10.71
C SER A 478 -11.25 3.83 -10.49
N SER A 479 -11.52 3.40 -9.25
CA SER A 479 -11.82 1.99 -8.93
C SER A 479 -13.09 1.44 -9.59
N THR A 480 -13.99 2.32 -10.06
CA THR A 480 -15.23 1.92 -10.76
C THR A 480 -14.94 1.36 -12.16
N GLU A 481 -13.96 1.93 -12.87
CA GLU A 481 -13.65 1.64 -14.27
C GLU A 481 -12.68 0.47 -14.44
N ILE A 482 -11.97 0.05 -13.38
CA ILE A 482 -10.93 -0.97 -13.47
C ILE A 482 -11.46 -2.34 -13.93
N GLY A 483 -10.70 -3.03 -14.78
CA GLY A 483 -11.03 -4.37 -15.26
C GLY A 483 -10.84 -5.45 -14.18
N GLN A 484 -11.57 -6.56 -14.30
CA GLN A 484 -11.43 -7.67 -13.34
C GLN A 484 -10.05 -8.34 -13.40
N LEU A 485 -9.49 -8.49 -14.61
CA LEU A 485 -8.14 -9.04 -14.79
C LEU A 485 -7.06 -8.14 -14.18
N ASP A 486 -7.30 -6.83 -14.21
CA ASP A 486 -6.43 -5.81 -13.66
C ASP A 486 -6.37 -5.92 -12.13
N VAL A 487 -7.54 -6.06 -11.50
CA VAL A 487 -7.65 -6.30 -10.06
C VAL A 487 -6.92 -7.59 -9.66
N LEU A 488 -7.15 -8.69 -10.38
CA LEU A 488 -6.47 -9.96 -10.10
C LEU A 488 -4.96 -9.84 -10.24
N ARG A 489 -4.49 -9.06 -11.23
CA ARG A 489 -3.08 -8.81 -11.43
C ARG A 489 -2.49 -8.02 -10.27
N ILE A 490 -3.12 -6.93 -9.87
CA ILE A 490 -2.68 -6.07 -8.75
C ILE A 490 -2.67 -6.89 -7.45
N MET A 491 -3.76 -7.60 -7.16
CA MET A 491 -3.84 -8.49 -6.01
C MET A 491 -2.80 -9.61 -6.05
N GLY A 492 -2.40 -10.05 -7.24
CA GLY A 492 -1.34 -11.03 -7.47
C GLY A 492 0.09 -10.51 -7.25
N GLN A 493 0.30 -9.19 -7.24
CA GLN A 493 1.62 -8.58 -7.03
C GLN A 493 2.01 -8.50 -5.55
N TYR A 494 1.02 -8.52 -4.66
CA TYR A 494 1.27 -8.44 -3.23
C TYR A 494 2.14 -9.61 -2.73
N PRO A 495 2.94 -9.38 -1.67
CA PRO A 495 3.86 -10.39 -1.16
C PRO A 495 3.11 -11.48 -0.37
N ALA A 496 3.19 -12.72 -0.86
CA ALA A 496 2.73 -13.90 -0.15
C ALA A 496 3.73 -14.33 0.94
N ILE A 497 5.02 -14.23 0.61
CA ILE A 497 6.15 -14.50 1.50
C ILE A 497 7.11 -13.31 1.41
N SER A 498 7.55 -12.79 2.54
CA SER A 498 8.59 -11.76 2.58
C SER A 498 9.63 -12.12 3.63
N ILE A 499 10.90 -11.97 3.26
CA ILE A 499 12.02 -12.20 4.16
C ILE A 499 12.94 -10.98 4.10
N ASN A 500 13.25 -10.42 5.26
CA ASN A 500 14.11 -9.26 5.39
C ASN A 500 15.47 -9.55 4.74
N LYS A 501 16.01 -8.59 3.98
CA LYS A 501 17.23 -8.69 3.15
C LYS A 501 17.20 -9.71 1.99
N LEU A 502 16.38 -10.76 2.07
CA LEU A 502 16.25 -11.85 1.10
C LEU A 502 15.20 -11.63 0.00
N GLY A 503 14.31 -10.65 0.13
CA GLY A 503 13.32 -10.31 -0.89
C GLY A 503 11.92 -10.85 -0.63
N THR A 504 11.07 -10.80 -1.65
CA THR A 504 9.65 -11.16 -1.59
C THR A 504 9.27 -12.16 -2.68
N ILE A 505 8.32 -13.03 -2.35
CA ILE A 505 7.63 -13.91 -3.31
C ILE A 505 6.19 -13.42 -3.37
N SER A 506 5.76 -12.98 -4.57
CA SER A 506 4.39 -12.51 -4.78
C SER A 506 3.38 -13.65 -4.88
N GLU A 507 2.10 -13.32 -4.76
CA GLU A 507 0.99 -14.28 -4.90
C GLU A 507 0.93 -14.92 -6.30
N VAL A 508 1.22 -14.14 -7.35
CA VAL A 508 1.38 -14.68 -8.72
C VAL A 508 2.52 -15.69 -8.76
N CYS A 509 3.66 -15.42 -8.10
CA CYS A 509 4.74 -16.39 -8.03
C CYS A 509 4.32 -17.67 -7.29
N VAL A 510 3.55 -17.57 -6.19
CA VAL A 510 2.99 -18.75 -5.51
C VAL A 510 2.08 -19.55 -6.44
N CYS A 511 1.21 -18.90 -7.21
CA CYS A 511 0.36 -19.56 -8.19
C CYS A 511 1.18 -20.28 -9.27
N LEU A 512 2.24 -19.64 -9.79
CA LEU A 512 3.15 -20.24 -10.78
C LEU A 512 3.94 -21.42 -10.20
N ILE A 513 4.46 -21.31 -8.98
CA ILE A 513 5.10 -22.40 -8.25
C ILE A 513 4.11 -23.55 -8.09
N PHE A 514 2.87 -23.27 -7.69
CA PHE A 514 1.84 -24.28 -7.54
C PHE A 514 1.55 -25.01 -8.87
N ILE A 515 1.33 -24.29 -9.97
CA ILE A 515 1.15 -24.88 -11.31
C ILE A 515 2.35 -25.74 -11.69
N PHE A 516 3.57 -25.24 -11.47
CA PHE A 516 4.80 -26.00 -11.72
C PHE A 516 4.86 -27.29 -10.90
N THR A 517 4.48 -27.23 -9.62
CA THR A 517 4.44 -28.42 -8.77
C THR A 517 3.37 -29.44 -9.20
N ILE A 518 2.25 -29.03 -9.79
CA ILE A 518 1.30 -29.95 -10.43
C ILE A 518 1.96 -30.66 -11.63
N LEU A 519 2.71 -29.94 -12.46
CA LEU A 519 3.45 -30.54 -13.58
C LEU A 519 4.48 -31.57 -13.08
N LEU A 520 5.16 -31.29 -11.97
CA LEU A 520 6.06 -32.25 -11.32
C LEU A 520 5.33 -33.52 -10.85
N LEU A 521 4.10 -33.43 -10.35
CA LEU A 521 3.31 -34.62 -10.00
C LEU A 521 3.04 -35.52 -11.21
N PHE A 522 2.86 -34.95 -12.41
CA PHE A 522 2.69 -35.75 -13.62
C PHE A 522 3.94 -36.56 -13.97
N ILE A 523 5.13 -36.08 -13.60
CA ILE A 523 6.39 -36.83 -13.74
C ILE A 523 6.45 -37.95 -12.69
N PHE A 524 6.03 -37.66 -11.47
CA PHE A 524 6.00 -38.62 -10.37
C PHE A 524 4.80 -39.57 -10.37
N ARG A 525 3.96 -39.55 -11.41
CA ARG A 525 2.76 -40.41 -11.55
C ARG A 525 3.01 -41.92 -11.43
N ARG A 526 4.27 -42.35 -11.56
CA ARG A 526 4.69 -43.74 -11.35
C ARG A 526 4.53 -44.19 -9.90
N ASP A 527 4.68 -43.28 -8.93
CA ASP A 527 4.38 -43.56 -7.52
C ASP A 527 2.88 -43.39 -7.26
N LYS A 528 2.10 -44.44 -7.61
CA LYS A 528 0.64 -44.44 -7.49
C LYS A 528 0.15 -44.17 -6.07
N ARG A 529 0.92 -44.57 -5.05
CA ARG A 529 0.58 -44.35 -3.64
C ARG A 529 0.70 -42.87 -3.30
N TYR A 530 1.82 -42.25 -3.65
CA TYR A 530 2.03 -40.82 -3.42
C TYR A 530 1.01 -39.97 -4.19
N LEU A 531 0.74 -40.31 -5.46
CA LEU A 531 -0.26 -39.62 -6.28
C LEU A 531 -1.66 -39.66 -5.65
N LYS A 532 -2.07 -40.82 -5.10
CA LYS A 532 -3.37 -40.97 -4.43
C LYS A 532 -3.51 -40.06 -3.21
N GLU A 533 -2.42 -39.80 -2.49
CA GLU A 533 -2.42 -38.85 -1.35
C GLU A 533 -2.40 -37.39 -1.81
N MET A 534 -1.80 -37.08 -2.95
CA MET A 534 -1.67 -35.71 -3.46
C MET A 534 -2.92 -35.22 -4.19
N ILE A 535 -3.69 -36.10 -4.84
CA ILE A 535 -4.88 -35.71 -5.62
C ILE A 535 -5.92 -34.94 -4.79
N PRO A 536 -6.36 -35.42 -3.61
CA PRO A 536 -7.33 -34.67 -2.80
C PRO A 536 -6.84 -33.28 -2.42
N LEU A 537 -5.57 -33.17 -2.00
CA LEU A 537 -4.95 -31.89 -1.65
C LEU A 537 -4.87 -30.96 -2.87
N GLY A 538 -4.45 -31.48 -4.03
CA GLY A 538 -4.37 -30.71 -5.27
C GLY A 538 -5.73 -30.17 -5.73
N ILE A 539 -6.76 -31.01 -5.72
CA ILE A 539 -8.14 -30.59 -6.06
C ILE A 539 -8.61 -29.51 -5.10
N CYS A 540 -8.45 -29.70 -3.78
CA CYS A 540 -8.82 -28.69 -2.80
C CYS A 540 -8.04 -27.38 -2.98
N THR A 541 -6.75 -27.44 -3.37
CA THR A 541 -5.91 -26.27 -3.63
C THR A 541 -6.32 -25.51 -4.90
N VAL A 542 -6.79 -26.20 -5.94
CA VAL A 542 -7.34 -25.54 -7.13
C VAL A 542 -8.68 -24.88 -6.80
N ILE A 543 -9.57 -25.59 -6.10
CA ILE A 543 -10.88 -25.05 -5.70
C ILE A 543 -10.73 -23.85 -4.76
N SER A 544 -9.71 -23.85 -3.90
CA SER A 544 -9.50 -22.74 -2.95
C SER A 544 -9.17 -21.41 -3.61
N LEU A 545 -8.71 -21.36 -4.87
CA LEU A 545 -8.57 -20.11 -5.64
C LEU A 545 -9.90 -19.36 -5.79
N ALA A 546 -11.03 -20.09 -5.81
CA ALA A 546 -12.35 -19.47 -5.84
C ALA A 546 -12.62 -18.61 -4.59
N GLY A 547 -11.91 -18.85 -3.47
CA GLY A 547 -12.00 -18.06 -2.25
C GLY A 547 -11.64 -16.59 -2.50
N PRO A 548 -10.36 -16.25 -2.71
CA PRO A 548 -9.94 -14.88 -3.00
C PRO A 548 -10.58 -14.33 -4.27
N PHE A 549 -10.64 -15.10 -5.36
CA PHE A 549 -11.17 -14.60 -6.64
C PHE A 549 -12.65 -14.23 -6.58
N SER A 550 -13.46 -14.93 -5.79
CA SER A 550 -14.86 -14.55 -5.62
C SER A 550 -15.00 -13.11 -5.12
N TRP A 551 -14.15 -12.67 -4.18
CA TRP A 551 -14.22 -11.31 -3.66
C TRP A 551 -13.56 -10.29 -4.60
N PHE A 552 -12.36 -10.59 -5.10
CA PHE A 552 -11.64 -9.68 -5.99
C PHE A 552 -12.43 -9.34 -7.25
N ILE A 553 -13.21 -10.29 -7.78
CA ILE A 553 -14.00 -10.11 -8.99
C ILE A 553 -15.35 -9.45 -8.68
N LEU A 554 -16.06 -9.90 -7.64
CA LEU A 554 -17.39 -9.38 -7.31
C LEU A 554 -17.33 -7.98 -6.70
N ALA A 555 -16.39 -7.76 -5.78
CA ALA A 555 -16.20 -6.50 -5.07
C ALA A 555 -14.96 -5.75 -5.58
N LYS A 556 -14.82 -5.64 -6.91
CA LYS A 556 -13.63 -5.06 -7.57
C LYS A 556 -13.28 -3.63 -7.08
N PRO A 557 -14.23 -2.68 -6.93
CA PRO A 557 -13.90 -1.32 -6.54
C PRO A 557 -13.41 -1.28 -5.09
N HIS A 558 -14.08 -2.02 -4.20
CA HIS A 558 -13.66 -2.17 -2.80
C HIS A 558 -12.30 -2.84 -2.68
N THR A 559 -12.03 -3.86 -3.49
CA THR A 559 -10.71 -4.52 -3.54
C THR A 559 -9.62 -3.55 -3.95
N MET A 560 -9.90 -2.60 -4.84
CA MET A 560 -8.91 -1.61 -5.26
C MET A 560 -8.66 -0.54 -4.20
N VAL A 561 -9.73 0.04 -3.64
CA VAL A 561 -9.64 1.05 -2.57
C VAL A 561 -8.95 0.47 -1.34
N HIS A 562 -9.21 -0.79 -1.00
CA HIS A 562 -8.67 -1.46 0.18
C HIS A 562 -7.75 -2.64 -0.19
N SER A 563 -6.90 -2.45 -1.20
CA SER A 563 -6.07 -3.54 -1.77
C SER A 563 -5.14 -4.17 -0.74
N TYR A 564 -4.54 -3.37 0.14
CA TYR A 564 -3.67 -3.88 1.20
C TYR A 564 -4.41 -4.76 2.22
N ILE A 565 -5.61 -4.33 2.64
CA ILE A 565 -6.50 -5.06 3.56
C ILE A 565 -6.94 -6.38 2.90
N CYS A 566 -7.32 -6.34 1.62
CA CYS A 566 -7.78 -7.50 0.87
C CYS A 566 -6.70 -8.58 0.63
N THR A 567 -5.42 -8.33 0.93
CA THR A 567 -4.35 -9.33 0.76
C THR A 567 -4.55 -10.58 1.62
N ILE A 568 -5.24 -10.46 2.76
CA ILE A 568 -5.52 -11.60 3.65
C ILE A 568 -6.31 -12.71 2.97
N LEU A 569 -7.10 -12.39 1.93
CA LEU A 569 -7.98 -13.36 1.27
C LEU A 569 -7.21 -14.47 0.55
N TRP A 570 -5.97 -14.22 0.15
CA TRP A 570 -5.09 -15.25 -0.38
C TRP A 570 -4.83 -16.36 0.64
N PHE A 571 -4.82 -16.04 1.94
CA PHE A 571 -4.65 -17.01 3.02
C PHE A 571 -5.92 -17.78 3.37
N ILE A 572 -7.06 -17.47 2.74
CA ILE A 572 -8.37 -18.00 3.09
C ILE A 572 -9.05 -18.61 1.85
N PRO A 573 -8.76 -19.89 1.51
CA PRO A 573 -7.76 -20.78 2.11
C PRO A 573 -6.61 -21.14 1.16
N PHE A 574 -6.40 -20.37 0.07
CA PHE A 574 -5.50 -20.77 -1.01
C PHE A 574 -4.06 -21.00 -0.54
N ASN A 575 -3.40 -20.00 0.04
CA ASN A 575 -2.00 -20.09 0.45
C ASN A 575 -1.73 -21.22 1.45
N ILE A 576 -2.67 -21.47 2.37
CA ILE A 576 -2.56 -22.56 3.34
C ILE A 576 -2.44 -23.91 2.62
N LEU A 577 -3.29 -24.15 1.62
CA LEU A 577 -3.28 -25.40 0.85
C LEU A 577 -2.12 -25.45 -0.14
N ALA A 578 -1.82 -24.32 -0.81
CA ALA A 578 -0.73 -24.22 -1.78
C ALA A 578 0.63 -24.50 -1.12
N PHE A 579 0.93 -23.85 0.01
CA PHE A 579 2.16 -24.10 0.75
C PHE A 579 2.24 -25.53 1.30
N THR A 580 1.11 -26.10 1.73
CA THR A 580 1.05 -27.52 2.12
C THR A 580 1.39 -28.44 0.94
N PHE A 581 0.80 -28.20 -0.22
CA PHE A 581 1.00 -28.99 -1.43
C PHE A 581 2.45 -28.92 -1.92
N ILE A 582 2.99 -27.71 -2.03
CA ILE A 582 4.37 -27.43 -2.40
C ILE A 582 5.31 -28.11 -1.39
N GLY A 583 5.08 -27.91 -0.09
CA GLY A 583 5.88 -28.51 0.97
C GLY A 583 5.89 -30.05 0.92
N LYS A 584 4.76 -30.68 0.63
CA LYS A 584 4.67 -32.15 0.50
C LYS A 584 5.50 -32.66 -0.69
N ILE A 585 5.51 -31.94 -1.81
CA ILE A 585 6.34 -32.26 -2.99
C ILE A 585 7.84 -32.10 -2.69
N VAL A 586 8.22 -31.02 -2.01
CA VAL A 586 9.61 -30.80 -1.58
C VAL A 586 10.09 -31.97 -0.71
N VAL A 587 9.27 -32.41 0.26
CA VAL A 587 9.58 -33.55 1.13
C VAL A 587 9.69 -34.86 0.34
N TYR A 588 8.81 -35.09 -0.63
CA TYR A 588 8.87 -36.28 -1.48
C TYR A 588 10.16 -36.33 -2.30
N MET A 589 10.52 -35.23 -2.96
CA MET A 589 11.77 -35.11 -3.72
C MET A 589 12.99 -35.34 -2.83
N TRP A 590 13.00 -34.73 -1.65
CA TRP A 590 14.08 -34.87 -0.67
C TRP A 590 14.33 -36.33 -0.27
N ASN A 591 13.26 -37.09 -0.01
CA ASN A 591 13.35 -38.50 0.40
C ASN A 591 13.81 -39.42 -0.74
N ARG A 592 13.49 -39.06 -1.99
CA ARG A 592 13.85 -39.85 -3.18
C ARG A 592 15.20 -39.46 -3.79
N ARG A 593 15.87 -38.41 -3.31
CA ARG A 593 17.14 -37.88 -3.89
C ARG A 593 18.21 -38.93 -4.18
N LYS A 594 18.33 -39.96 -3.34
CA LYS A 594 19.32 -41.05 -3.50
C LYS A 594 18.99 -42.05 -4.62
N TYR A 595 17.71 -42.14 -5.02
CA TYR A 595 17.22 -43.07 -6.03
C TYR A 595 17.09 -42.43 -7.42
N PHE A 596 17.31 -41.13 -7.53
CA PHE A 596 17.34 -40.44 -8.83
C PHE A 596 18.64 -40.76 -9.56
N LYS A 597 18.56 -41.51 -10.67
CA LYS A 597 19.71 -41.72 -11.57
C LYS A 597 20.05 -40.39 -12.25
N PHE A 598 21.14 -39.77 -11.79
CA PHE A 598 21.65 -38.44 -12.15
C PHE A 598 21.53 -38.05 -13.65
N LYS A 599 21.75 -38.97 -14.60
CA LYS A 599 21.71 -38.71 -16.05
C LYS A 599 20.32 -38.57 -16.68
N GLN A 600 19.27 -39.25 -16.16
CA GLN A 600 17.90 -39.14 -16.71
C GLN A 600 17.15 -37.95 -16.13
N CYS A 601 17.54 -37.51 -14.92
CA CYS A 601 17.03 -36.31 -14.26
C CYS A 601 17.52 -35.03 -14.96
N LEU A 602 18.82 -34.92 -15.30
CA LEU A 602 19.42 -33.72 -15.91
C LEU A 602 18.69 -33.16 -17.15
N ARG A 603 18.12 -33.97 -18.05
CA ARG A 603 17.42 -33.48 -19.25
C ARG A 603 16.00 -32.93 -18.96
N LEU A 604 15.26 -33.58 -18.07
CA LEU A 604 13.92 -33.13 -17.64
C LEU A 604 14.05 -31.98 -16.64
N ASP A 605 15.02 -32.03 -15.73
CA ASP A 605 15.27 -31.03 -14.71
C ASP A 605 15.75 -29.72 -15.31
N PHE A 606 16.65 -29.70 -16.31
CA PHE A 606 17.05 -28.45 -16.97
C PHE A 606 15.89 -27.78 -17.69
N SER A 607 15.04 -28.57 -18.37
CA SER A 607 13.89 -28.05 -19.10
C SER A 607 12.81 -27.50 -18.17
N LEU A 608 12.62 -28.13 -17.00
CA LEU A 608 11.66 -27.71 -15.98
C LEU A 608 12.18 -26.56 -15.13
N ILE A 609 13.47 -26.55 -14.78
CA ILE A 609 14.13 -25.41 -14.14
C ILE A 609 14.13 -24.24 -15.10
N ALA A 610 14.46 -24.43 -16.38
CA ALA A 610 14.36 -23.38 -17.39
C ALA A 610 12.91 -22.90 -17.55
N LEU A 611 11.92 -23.81 -17.62
CA LEU A 611 10.50 -23.43 -17.67
C LEU A 611 10.07 -22.68 -16.41
N PHE A 612 10.50 -23.10 -15.23
CA PHE A 612 10.22 -22.43 -13.96
C PHE A 612 10.84 -21.03 -13.90
N LEU A 613 12.10 -20.91 -14.33
CA LEU A 613 12.80 -19.64 -14.43
C LEU A 613 12.16 -18.74 -15.50
N ILE A 614 11.72 -19.29 -16.63
CA ILE A 614 10.99 -18.58 -17.67
C ILE A 614 9.63 -18.13 -17.15
N LEU A 615 8.88 -18.95 -16.41
CA LEU A 615 7.59 -18.58 -15.83
C LEU A 615 7.76 -17.49 -14.76
N LEU A 616 8.77 -17.60 -13.89
CA LEU A 616 9.09 -16.57 -12.90
C LEU A 616 9.54 -15.25 -13.57
N TYR A 617 10.38 -15.35 -14.60
CA TYR A 617 10.84 -14.20 -15.38
C TYR A 617 9.68 -13.54 -16.13
N ILE A 618 8.85 -14.31 -16.85
CA ILE A 618 7.66 -13.82 -17.55
C ILE A 618 6.65 -13.22 -16.56
N GLY A 619 6.44 -13.85 -15.40
CA GLY A 619 5.61 -13.32 -14.34
C GLY A 619 6.10 -11.95 -13.89
N ASN A 620 7.37 -11.84 -13.49
CA ASN A 620 7.96 -10.59 -13.03
C ASN A 620 7.99 -9.49 -14.11
N MET A 621 8.32 -9.86 -15.36
CA MET A 621 8.34 -8.94 -16.51
C MET A 621 6.95 -8.47 -16.93
N GLY A 622 5.97 -9.37 -16.90
CA GLY A 622 4.57 -9.02 -17.16
C GLY A 622 4.12 -7.96 -16.16
N LEU A 623 4.38 -8.14 -14.87
CA LEU A 623 3.95 -7.21 -13.82
C LEU A 623 4.47 -5.79 -14.05
N LYS A 624 5.77 -5.62 -14.32
CA LYS A 624 6.39 -4.31 -14.62
C LYS A 624 5.84 -3.64 -15.89
N TYR A 625 5.63 -4.42 -16.96
CA TYR A 625 5.16 -3.89 -18.25
C TYR A 625 3.78 -3.24 -18.15
N TYR A 626 2.89 -3.83 -17.37
CA TYR A 626 1.51 -3.38 -17.29
C TYR A 626 1.32 -2.16 -16.42
N ASP A 627 2.11 -2.02 -15.35
CA ASP A 627 2.05 -0.83 -14.51
C ASP A 627 2.35 0.44 -15.33
N VAL A 628 3.43 0.38 -16.13
CA VAL A 628 3.75 1.44 -17.11
C VAL A 628 2.65 1.60 -18.15
N THR A 629 2.10 0.51 -18.70
CA THR A 629 1.06 0.59 -19.75
C THR A 629 -0.28 1.14 -19.22
N GLN A 630 -0.66 0.82 -17.99
CA GLN A 630 -1.87 1.35 -17.35
C GLN A 630 -1.72 2.82 -17.03
N LYS A 631 -0.62 3.21 -16.37
CA LYS A 631 -0.31 4.61 -16.12
C LYS A 631 -0.33 5.40 -17.44
N LEU A 632 0.24 4.82 -18.50
CA LEU A 632 0.16 5.39 -19.84
C LEU A 632 -1.28 5.53 -20.36
N SER A 633 -2.10 4.49 -20.21
CA SER A 633 -3.48 4.51 -20.72
C SER A 633 -4.37 5.52 -19.99
N VAL A 634 -4.12 5.72 -18.69
CA VAL A 634 -4.77 6.76 -17.90
C VAL A 634 -4.34 8.14 -18.40
N ILE A 635 -3.04 8.35 -18.58
CA ILE A 635 -2.48 9.61 -19.11
C ILE A 635 -2.96 9.87 -20.54
N ASP A 636 -3.02 8.87 -21.40
CA ASP A 636 -3.47 9.01 -22.80
C ASP A 636 -4.98 9.31 -22.90
N LYS A 637 -5.79 8.81 -21.95
CA LYS A 637 -7.24 9.05 -21.89
C LYS A 637 -7.58 10.40 -21.25
N ASN A 638 -6.86 10.79 -20.20
CA ASN A 638 -7.22 11.91 -19.33
C ASN A 638 -6.25 13.11 -19.42
N GLY A 639 -5.06 12.93 -19.98
CA GLY A 639 -4.05 13.97 -20.13
C GLY A 639 -4.17 14.72 -21.46
N ILE A 640 -3.57 15.91 -21.51
CA ILE A 640 -3.51 16.77 -22.69
C ILE A 640 -2.26 16.38 -23.49
N LEU A 641 -2.43 16.00 -24.76
CA LEU A 641 -1.27 15.73 -25.63
C LEU A 641 -0.61 17.06 -26.04
N CYS A 642 0.53 17.38 -25.44
CA CYS A 642 1.25 18.63 -25.65
C CYS A 642 2.17 18.59 -26.88
N ALA A 643 2.82 17.46 -27.14
CA ALA A 643 3.70 17.31 -28.29
C ALA A 643 3.83 15.85 -28.73
N GLN A 644 4.00 15.64 -30.03
CA GLN A 644 4.23 14.31 -30.60
C GLN A 644 5.20 14.40 -31.77
N ASN A 645 6.17 13.50 -31.81
CA ASN A 645 7.02 13.28 -32.97
C ASN A 645 7.30 11.78 -33.14
N ASP A 646 8.20 11.44 -34.05
CA ASP A 646 8.55 10.04 -34.32
C ASP A 646 9.20 9.33 -33.13
N PHE A 647 9.80 10.08 -32.20
CA PHE A 647 10.60 9.56 -31.09
C PHE A 647 9.86 9.53 -29.75
N PHE A 648 9.02 10.52 -29.47
CA PHE A 648 8.25 10.61 -28.23
C PHE A 648 6.85 11.20 -28.40
N LYS A 649 6.00 10.94 -27.40
CA LYS A 649 4.79 11.71 -27.10
C LYS A 649 4.94 12.36 -25.74
N MET A 650 4.50 13.59 -25.59
CA MET A 650 4.52 14.35 -24.35
C MET A 650 3.09 14.71 -23.97
N TYR A 651 2.69 14.31 -22.77
CA TYR A 651 1.38 14.59 -22.21
C TYR A 651 1.51 15.49 -20.99
N LEU A 652 0.61 16.44 -20.78
CA LEU A 652 0.38 17.06 -19.48
C LEU A 652 -0.75 16.29 -18.78
N TYR A 653 -0.48 15.79 -17.58
CA TYR A 653 -1.48 15.13 -16.75
C TYR A 653 -1.24 15.50 -15.28
N GLU A 654 -2.27 15.99 -14.60
CA GLU A 654 -2.14 16.61 -13.26
C GLU A 654 -1.03 17.68 -13.28
N ASP A 655 -0.05 17.64 -12.37
CA ASP A 655 1.02 18.65 -12.26
C ASP A 655 2.34 18.20 -12.90
N SER A 656 2.28 17.39 -13.96
CA SER A 656 3.50 16.91 -14.60
C SER A 656 3.37 16.67 -16.10
N PHE A 657 4.47 16.96 -16.80
CA PHE A 657 4.73 16.50 -18.14
C PHE A 657 5.24 15.06 -18.14
N TYR A 658 4.61 14.22 -18.94
CA TYR A 658 4.94 12.81 -19.12
C TYR A 658 5.45 12.56 -20.53
N TYR A 659 6.72 12.19 -20.66
CA TYR A 659 7.31 11.73 -21.92
C TYR A 659 7.13 10.22 -22.06
N TYR A 660 6.41 9.83 -23.10
CA TYR A 660 6.36 8.47 -23.58
C TYR A 660 7.32 8.28 -24.75
N ILE A 661 8.33 7.45 -24.56
CA ILE A 661 9.45 7.33 -25.49
C ILE A 661 9.53 5.92 -26.04
N ASP A 662 9.79 5.79 -27.34
CA ASP A 662 10.21 4.53 -27.95
C ASP A 662 11.73 4.57 -28.22
N ASN A 663 12.53 4.06 -27.27
CA ASN A 663 14.00 4.13 -27.32
C ASN A 663 14.61 3.35 -28.50
N LYS A 664 13.83 2.63 -29.33
CA LYS A 664 14.35 2.07 -30.59
C LYS A 664 14.67 3.12 -31.64
N LYS A 665 14.08 4.31 -31.52
CA LYS A 665 14.22 5.37 -32.51
C LYS A 665 15.22 6.45 -32.11
N ILE A 666 15.66 6.50 -30.85
CA ILE A 666 16.53 7.58 -30.39
C ILE A 666 17.99 7.34 -30.83
N PRO A 667 18.69 8.35 -31.38
CA PRO A 667 20.11 8.28 -31.70
C PRO A 667 21.01 7.93 -30.51
N ASP A 668 22.16 7.30 -30.79
CA ASP A 668 23.20 7.07 -29.79
C ASP A 668 23.70 8.40 -29.20
N ASN A 669 23.92 8.44 -27.88
CA ASN A 669 24.20 9.67 -27.10
C ASN A 669 23.14 10.78 -27.26
N GLY A 670 21.91 10.38 -27.60
CA GLY A 670 20.76 11.27 -27.63
C GLY A 670 20.29 11.63 -26.23
N PHE A 671 19.77 12.83 -26.08
CA PHE A 671 19.01 13.27 -24.91
C PHE A 671 17.76 14.02 -25.39
N ILE A 672 16.75 14.08 -24.53
CA ILE A 672 15.58 14.91 -24.78
C ILE A 672 15.86 16.24 -24.10
N TYR A 673 15.90 17.32 -24.87
CA TYR A 673 15.99 18.64 -24.26
C TYR A 673 14.60 19.15 -23.90
N MET A 674 14.51 19.88 -22.80
CA MET A 674 13.31 20.60 -22.36
C MET A 674 13.74 21.97 -21.85
N HIS A 675 13.45 23.00 -22.63
CA HIS A 675 13.76 24.38 -22.29
C HIS A 675 12.44 25.13 -22.09
N ILE A 676 12.21 25.61 -20.88
CA ILE A 676 10.96 26.30 -20.50
C ILE A 676 11.23 27.80 -20.45
N TYR A 677 10.54 28.58 -21.27
CA TYR A 677 10.71 30.02 -21.38
C TYR A 677 9.62 30.75 -20.57
N PRO A 678 9.96 31.59 -19.57
CA PRO A 678 8.99 32.27 -18.71
C PRO A 678 8.15 33.32 -19.46
N ASP A 679 6.97 33.64 -18.94
CA ASP A 679 6.02 34.64 -19.53
C ASP A 679 6.40 36.11 -19.22
N ASN A 680 7.67 36.40 -18.90
CA ASN A 680 8.11 37.73 -18.45
C ASN A 680 9.03 38.41 -19.48
N THR A 681 8.71 39.65 -19.85
CA THR A 681 9.37 40.40 -20.93
C THR A 681 10.79 40.88 -20.63
N GLN A 682 11.28 40.69 -19.39
CA GLN A 682 12.59 41.22 -18.94
C GLN A 682 13.71 40.19 -18.83
N ASN A 683 13.41 38.87 -18.80
CA ASN A 683 14.44 37.83 -18.68
C ASN A 683 14.26 36.78 -19.78
N LYS A 684 15.27 36.64 -20.66
CA LYS A 684 15.23 35.75 -21.83
C LYS A 684 15.84 34.36 -21.57
N ASP A 685 16.31 34.11 -20.36
CA ASP A 685 16.92 32.83 -20.01
C ASP A 685 15.84 31.76 -19.79
N PHE A 686 16.07 30.57 -20.32
CA PHE A 686 15.17 29.42 -20.21
C PHE A 686 15.58 28.51 -19.04
N LEU A 687 14.60 27.90 -18.38
CA LEU A 687 14.86 26.83 -17.43
C LEU A 687 15.18 25.54 -18.20
N ASN A 688 16.40 25.03 -18.04
CA ASN A 688 16.83 23.76 -18.62
C ASN A 688 16.35 22.58 -17.74
N ARG A 689 15.60 21.65 -18.33
CA ARG A 689 15.10 20.40 -17.73
C ARG A 689 15.42 19.18 -18.61
N ASP A 690 16.57 19.22 -19.28
CA ASP A 690 17.03 18.18 -20.18
C ASP A 690 17.06 16.80 -19.51
N ILE A 691 16.88 15.76 -20.32
CA ILE A 691 16.71 14.38 -19.91
C ILE A 691 17.76 13.55 -20.65
N ASN A 692 18.85 13.22 -19.96
CA ASN A 692 19.79 12.25 -20.49
C ASN A 692 19.18 10.85 -20.41
N LEU A 693 19.40 10.06 -21.45
CA LEU A 693 18.89 8.68 -21.50
C LEU A 693 19.64 7.74 -20.55
N GLU A 694 20.83 8.14 -20.08
CA GLU A 694 21.63 7.40 -19.08
C GLU A 694 21.06 7.56 -17.66
N ASP A 695 20.38 8.69 -17.38
CA ASP A 695 19.74 9.02 -16.10
C ASP A 695 18.37 8.33 -15.93
N ILE A 696 17.93 7.53 -16.90
CA ILE A 696 16.69 6.75 -16.84
C ILE A 696 16.89 5.56 -15.86
N GLN A 697 16.75 5.82 -14.56
CA GLN A 697 16.75 4.78 -13.53
C GLN A 697 15.47 3.93 -13.49
N GLU A 698 14.37 4.35 -14.11
CA GLU A 698 13.26 3.43 -14.42
C GLU A 698 13.60 2.55 -15.62
N LYS A 699 14.49 1.57 -15.41
CA LYS A 699 14.67 0.46 -16.34
C LYS A 699 13.43 -0.44 -16.33
N THR A 700 12.36 -0.03 -17.01
CA THR A 700 11.34 -0.95 -17.54
C THR A 700 11.78 -1.46 -18.92
N VAL A 701 13.03 -1.94 -18.99
CA VAL A 701 13.63 -2.39 -20.26
C VAL A 701 13.20 -3.82 -20.55
N LEU A 702 12.32 -4.01 -21.54
CA LEU A 702 12.19 -5.28 -22.25
C LEU A 702 13.24 -5.34 -23.38
N PRO A 703 13.89 -6.50 -23.63
CA PRO A 703 14.86 -6.66 -24.73
C PRO A 703 14.26 -6.49 -26.14
N PHE A 704 12.93 -6.48 -26.29
CA PHE A 704 12.26 -6.44 -27.60
C PHE A 704 11.47 -5.16 -27.90
N LYS A 705 11.16 -4.32 -26.90
CA LYS A 705 10.57 -2.97 -27.05
C LYS A 705 11.04 -2.10 -25.88
N LYS A 706 12.02 -1.22 -26.12
CA LYS A 706 12.56 -0.30 -25.12
C LYS A 706 11.62 0.93 -25.04
N LYS A 707 10.55 0.84 -24.26
CA LYS A 707 9.63 1.97 -24.05
C LYS A 707 9.83 2.54 -22.66
N ALA A 708 9.86 3.87 -22.52
CA ALA A 708 10.03 4.56 -21.25
C ALA A 708 8.90 5.57 -21.04
N LEU A 709 8.53 5.78 -19.78
CA LEU A 709 7.66 6.85 -19.33
C LEU A 709 8.48 7.71 -18.36
N ILE A 710 8.61 9.00 -18.64
CA ILE A 710 9.40 9.92 -17.81
C ILE A 710 8.50 11.04 -17.34
N GLN A 711 8.51 11.31 -16.04
CA GLN A 711 7.73 12.36 -15.41
C GLN A 711 8.62 13.57 -15.12
N ARG A 712 8.16 14.77 -15.50
CA ARG A 712 8.76 16.05 -15.16
C ARG A 712 7.68 16.97 -14.59
N PRO A 713 7.79 17.44 -13.33
CA PRO A 713 6.83 18.39 -12.78
C PRO A 713 6.73 19.65 -13.64
N ILE A 714 5.54 20.27 -13.67
CA ILE A 714 5.40 21.61 -14.25
C ILE A 714 6.15 22.63 -13.37
N PRO A 715 6.66 23.74 -13.93
CA PRO A 715 7.18 24.84 -13.13
C PRO A 715 6.07 25.45 -12.26
N ASP A 716 6.47 26.01 -11.12
CA ASP A 716 5.60 26.74 -10.19
C ASP A 716 5.29 28.18 -10.65
N TYR A 717 5.78 28.57 -11.83
CA TYR A 717 5.56 29.86 -12.45
C TYR A 717 4.98 29.71 -13.86
N LYS A 718 4.33 30.77 -14.35
CA LYS A 718 3.75 30.82 -15.71
C LYS A 718 4.85 30.93 -16.78
N PHE A 719 4.74 30.12 -17.83
CA PHE A 719 5.65 30.14 -18.97
C PHE A 719 4.97 30.63 -20.25
N GLU A 720 5.74 31.16 -21.20
CA GLU A 720 5.27 31.55 -22.53
C GLU A 720 5.21 30.33 -23.45
N TYR A 721 6.31 29.58 -23.53
CA TYR A 721 6.39 28.34 -24.30
C TYR A 721 7.47 27.39 -23.78
N ILE A 722 7.35 26.12 -24.19
CA ILE A 722 8.33 25.07 -23.95
C ILE A 722 8.91 24.65 -25.29
N MET A 723 10.23 24.66 -25.41
CA MET A 723 10.93 24.01 -26.50
C MET A 723 11.40 22.63 -26.05
N THR A 724 11.02 21.60 -26.79
CA THR A 724 11.45 20.24 -26.50
C THR A 724 11.69 19.44 -27.76
N GLY A 725 12.67 18.55 -27.71
CA GLY A 725 13.10 17.82 -28.88
C GLY A 725 14.15 16.78 -28.55
N ILE A 726 14.65 16.10 -29.59
CA ILE A 726 15.77 15.16 -29.43
C ILE A 726 17.00 15.78 -30.03
N SER A 727 18.08 15.76 -29.26
CA SER A 727 19.41 16.18 -29.71
C SER A 727 20.43 15.11 -29.34
N SER A 728 21.51 14.99 -30.12
CA SER A 728 22.66 14.16 -29.73
C SER A 728 23.94 14.97 -29.76
N LYS A 729 24.87 14.65 -28.85
CA LYS A 729 26.19 15.27 -28.80
C LYS A 729 27.08 14.65 -29.89
N VAL A 730 27.57 15.48 -30.81
CA VAL A 730 28.45 15.04 -31.92
C VAL A 730 29.92 15.35 -31.61
N ALA A 731 30.20 16.45 -30.90
CA ALA A 731 31.51 16.84 -30.37
C ALA A 731 31.32 17.77 -29.15
N ASP A 732 32.39 18.19 -28.48
CA ASP A 732 32.28 19.16 -27.39
C ASP A 732 31.66 20.48 -27.89
N ASN A 733 30.57 20.89 -27.22
CA ASN A 733 29.72 22.02 -27.57
C ASN A 733 29.11 21.99 -28.99
N GLN A 734 29.05 20.81 -29.63
CA GLN A 734 28.35 20.63 -30.90
C GLN A 734 27.26 19.57 -30.77
N TYR A 735 26.03 20.02 -30.99
CA TYR A 735 24.81 19.22 -30.86
C TYR A 735 24.14 19.10 -32.22
N LYS A 736 23.65 17.90 -32.54
CA LYS A 736 22.80 17.66 -33.70
C LYS A 736 21.38 17.45 -33.23
N GLU A 737 20.50 18.33 -33.67
CA GLU A 737 19.07 18.23 -33.40
C GLU A 737 18.38 17.30 -34.41
N TYR A 738 17.50 16.44 -33.92
CA TYR A 738 16.73 15.45 -34.70
C TYR A 738 15.24 15.75 -34.71
N SER A 739 14.74 16.44 -33.69
CA SER A 739 13.38 16.97 -33.65
C SER A 739 13.32 18.17 -32.72
N GLN A 740 12.38 19.07 -33.00
CA GLN A 740 12.02 20.21 -32.17
C GLN A 740 10.52 20.39 -32.23
N ASN A 741 9.90 20.58 -31.07
CA ASN A 741 8.52 20.99 -30.88
C ASN A 741 8.52 22.22 -29.98
N THR A 742 7.73 23.22 -30.34
CA THR A 742 7.44 24.38 -29.50
C THR A 742 6.00 24.28 -29.03
N ILE A 743 5.78 24.38 -27.71
CA ILE A 743 4.49 24.20 -27.08
C ILE A 743 4.17 25.50 -26.35
N TYR A 744 3.20 26.26 -26.82
CA TYR A 744 2.82 27.51 -26.17
C TYR A 744 1.92 27.23 -24.96
N SER A 745 2.05 28.02 -23.90
CA SER A 745 1.21 27.88 -22.71
C SER A 745 -0.28 28.04 -23.04
N ASN A 746 -0.62 28.90 -24.00
CA ASN A 746 -1.99 29.08 -24.50
C ASN A 746 -2.59 27.81 -25.14
N ASP A 747 -1.76 26.91 -25.69
CA ASP A 747 -2.22 25.66 -26.28
C ASP A 747 -2.46 24.56 -25.22
N ILE A 748 -1.88 24.74 -24.03
CA ILE A 748 -1.96 23.79 -22.91
C ILE A 748 -3.11 24.19 -21.97
N TYR A 749 -3.20 25.47 -21.63
CA TYR A 749 -4.10 26.00 -20.62
C TYR A 749 -5.35 26.63 -21.26
N THR A 750 -6.11 25.84 -22.02
CA THR A 750 -7.28 26.32 -22.77
C THR A 750 -8.55 26.50 -21.94
N ASN A 751 -8.51 26.21 -20.64
CA ASN A 751 -9.68 26.33 -19.78
C ASN A 751 -9.99 27.80 -19.52
N ASN A 752 -11.04 28.29 -20.17
CA ASN A 752 -11.72 29.50 -19.73
C ASN A 752 -12.39 29.21 -18.39
N ILE A 753 -11.61 29.28 -17.32
CA ILE A 753 -12.16 29.23 -15.96
C ILE A 753 -12.90 30.55 -15.76
N TYR A 754 -14.22 30.47 -15.82
CA TYR A 754 -15.12 31.60 -15.58
C TYR A 754 -15.46 31.76 -14.10
N SER A 755 -15.13 30.75 -13.28
CA SER A 755 -15.31 30.84 -11.83
C SER A 755 -14.40 29.91 -11.05
N ILE A 756 -13.96 30.32 -9.85
CA ILE A 756 -13.25 29.48 -8.88
C ILE A 756 -14.03 29.38 -7.57
N THR A 757 -13.95 28.23 -6.91
CA THR A 757 -14.66 27.97 -5.66
C THR A 757 -13.65 27.81 -4.55
N ALA A 758 -13.63 28.74 -3.58
CA ALA A 758 -12.71 28.65 -2.44
C ALA A 758 -12.97 27.36 -1.66
N PHE A 759 -11.90 26.70 -1.23
CA PHE A 759 -12.01 25.52 -0.39
C PHE A 759 -12.51 25.93 1.00
N ASN A 760 -13.58 25.30 1.47
CA ASN A 760 -14.24 25.71 2.71
C ASN A 760 -13.47 25.24 3.96
N LEU A 761 -12.36 25.93 4.28
CA LEU A 761 -11.53 25.74 5.48
C LEU A 761 -11.58 26.98 6.37
N THR A 762 -11.79 26.79 7.67
CA THR A 762 -11.70 27.86 8.67
C THR A 762 -10.85 27.36 9.84
N ASP A 763 -9.73 28.03 10.11
CA ASP A 763 -8.75 27.72 11.15
C ASP A 763 -7.99 29.00 11.59
N GLU A 764 -6.88 28.84 12.31
CA GLU A 764 -6.01 29.94 12.76
C GLU A 764 -5.45 30.81 11.61
N ASN A 765 -5.39 30.29 10.39
CA ASN A 765 -4.83 30.98 9.22
C ASN A 765 -5.89 31.32 8.16
N TRP A 766 -7.03 30.63 8.16
CA TRP A 766 -8.06 30.70 7.11
C TRP A 766 -9.46 30.94 7.67
N VAL A 767 -10.33 31.61 6.91
CA VAL A 767 -11.76 31.74 7.19
C VAL A 767 -12.52 31.57 5.87
N ASN A 768 -13.29 30.48 5.75
CA ASN A 768 -13.96 30.04 4.52
C ASN A 768 -13.03 29.94 3.30
N GLY A 769 -11.79 29.50 3.51
CA GLY A 769 -10.78 29.39 2.46
C GLY A 769 -10.09 30.69 2.10
N ILE A 770 -10.27 31.77 2.87
CA ILE A 770 -9.56 33.03 2.68
C ILE A 770 -8.62 33.23 3.86
N SER A 771 -7.36 33.54 3.60
CA SER A 771 -6.39 33.80 4.67
C SER A 771 -6.90 34.89 5.61
N GLN A 772 -6.59 34.84 6.90
CA GLN A 772 -7.00 35.89 7.86
C GLN A 772 -6.47 37.28 7.47
N ASN A 773 -5.34 37.33 6.75
CA ASN A 773 -4.78 38.55 6.18
C ASN A 773 -5.55 39.08 4.97
N GLY A 774 -6.51 38.30 4.44
CA GLY A 774 -7.42 38.64 3.35
C GLY A 774 -6.79 38.65 1.96
N ASN A 775 -5.52 38.28 1.82
CA ASN A 775 -4.77 38.41 0.56
C ASN A 775 -4.55 37.07 -0.17
N CYS A 776 -5.03 35.96 0.39
CA CYS A 776 -4.86 34.65 -0.22
C CYS A 776 -6.17 33.84 -0.17
N ILE A 777 -6.43 33.07 -1.23
CA ILE A 777 -7.54 32.11 -1.34
C ILE A 777 -6.96 30.70 -1.43
N LEU A 778 -7.53 29.78 -0.67
CA LEU A 778 -7.22 28.36 -0.67
C LEU A 778 -8.09 27.63 -1.68
N LEU A 779 -7.48 26.85 -2.56
CA LEU A 779 -8.15 25.93 -3.48
C LEU A 779 -7.63 24.49 -3.29
N ASN A 780 -8.48 23.53 -3.67
CA ASN A 780 -8.08 22.14 -3.84
C ASN A 780 -8.10 21.81 -5.33
N GLY A 781 -6.98 21.32 -5.85
CA GLY A 781 -6.84 20.94 -7.26
C GLY A 781 -5.39 20.91 -7.73
N ASN A 782 -5.20 20.69 -9.03
CA ASN A 782 -3.87 20.65 -9.65
C ASN A 782 -3.44 22.06 -10.06
N LEU A 783 -2.17 22.38 -9.86
CA LEU A 783 -1.58 23.65 -10.28
C LEU A 783 -1.79 23.90 -11.79
N SER A 784 -1.72 22.86 -12.61
CA SER A 784 -1.95 22.96 -14.07
C SER A 784 -3.33 23.51 -14.44
N ASP A 785 -4.35 23.33 -13.59
CA ASP A 785 -5.69 23.84 -13.84
C ASP A 785 -5.77 25.36 -13.59
N TYR A 786 -5.01 25.89 -12.63
CA TYR A 786 -5.23 27.25 -12.09
C TYR A 786 -4.07 28.23 -12.33
N ILE A 787 -2.90 27.79 -12.78
CA ILE A 787 -1.71 28.65 -12.97
C ILE A 787 -1.95 29.81 -13.96
N ASN A 788 -2.89 29.64 -14.90
CA ASN A 788 -3.28 30.66 -15.87
C ASN A 788 -4.22 31.75 -15.32
N LEU A 789 -4.55 31.70 -14.03
CA LEU A 789 -5.35 32.73 -13.38
C LEU A 789 -4.52 33.95 -12.98
N THR A 790 -3.20 33.82 -12.90
CA THR A 790 -2.28 34.93 -12.64
C THR A 790 -2.48 36.07 -13.64
N GLY A 791 -2.70 37.27 -13.13
CA GLY A 791 -3.01 38.48 -13.89
C GLY A 791 -4.50 38.72 -14.16
N LYS A 792 -5.38 37.73 -13.98
CA LYS A 792 -6.84 37.89 -14.17
C LYS A 792 -7.50 38.57 -12.98
N THR A 793 -8.73 39.05 -13.16
CA THR A 793 -9.52 39.69 -12.09
C THR A 793 -10.69 38.84 -11.62
N ILE A 794 -10.84 38.78 -10.31
CA ILE A 794 -11.97 38.21 -9.59
C ILE A 794 -12.97 39.32 -9.28
N GLN A 795 -14.26 39.07 -9.51
CA GLN A 795 -15.33 39.96 -9.07
C GLN A 795 -15.98 39.45 -7.78
N LEU A 796 -15.99 40.28 -6.73
CA LEU A 796 -16.64 40.01 -5.44
C LEU A 796 -18.16 40.29 -5.48
N LEU A 797 -18.94 39.81 -4.51
CA LEU A 797 -20.39 40.11 -4.43
C LEU A 797 -20.69 41.60 -4.26
N SER A 798 -19.75 42.37 -3.69
CA SER A 798 -19.83 43.82 -3.61
C SER A 798 -19.73 44.52 -4.97
N GLY A 799 -19.37 43.79 -6.04
CA GLY A 799 -19.06 44.33 -7.37
C GLY A 799 -17.61 44.80 -7.53
N GLU A 800 -16.81 44.75 -6.46
CA GLU A 800 -15.39 45.09 -6.49
C GLU A 800 -14.58 44.06 -7.29
N LYS A 801 -13.56 44.53 -8.01
CA LYS A 801 -12.62 43.69 -8.77
C LYS A 801 -11.26 43.64 -8.08
N VAL A 802 -10.76 42.42 -7.90
CA VAL A 802 -9.48 42.12 -7.25
C VAL A 802 -8.63 41.30 -8.22
N GLN A 803 -7.37 41.66 -8.40
CA GLN A 803 -6.46 40.99 -9.32
C GLN A 803 -5.78 39.81 -8.62
N ILE A 804 -5.63 38.70 -9.34
CA ILE A 804 -4.81 37.57 -8.91
C ILE A 804 -3.36 37.89 -9.25
N ILE A 805 -2.50 37.98 -8.23
CA ILE A 805 -1.06 38.21 -8.38
C ILE A 805 -0.35 36.92 -8.70
N ASP A 806 -0.73 35.82 -8.06
CA ASP A 806 0.00 34.56 -8.19
C ASP A 806 -0.83 33.34 -7.80
N VAL A 807 -0.41 32.16 -8.24
CA VAL A 807 -1.01 30.86 -7.89
C VAL A 807 0.10 29.87 -7.58
N LYS A 808 0.21 29.44 -6.32
CA LYS A 808 1.27 28.52 -5.86
C LYS A 808 0.71 27.22 -5.31
N LYS A 809 1.40 26.11 -5.57
CA LYS A 809 1.14 24.83 -4.90
C LYS A 809 1.93 24.77 -3.59
N VAL A 810 1.23 24.48 -2.49
CA VAL A 810 1.83 24.47 -1.14
C VAL A 810 1.96 23.05 -0.59
N ASP A 811 1.09 22.15 -1.02
CA ASP A 811 1.09 20.71 -0.69
C ASP A 811 0.42 19.94 -1.84
N ASP A 812 0.49 18.61 -1.81
CA ASP A 812 -0.09 17.69 -2.79
C ASP A 812 -1.58 17.96 -3.09
N ASN A 813 -2.31 18.53 -2.12
CA ASN A 813 -3.75 18.78 -2.21
C ASN A 813 -4.15 20.28 -2.27
N TRP A 814 -3.22 21.21 -2.06
CA TRP A 814 -3.55 22.61 -1.76
C TRP A 814 -2.85 23.61 -2.67
N LEU A 815 -3.64 24.55 -3.18
CA LEU A 815 -3.21 25.68 -3.99
C LEU A 815 -3.58 27.00 -3.33
N TYR A 816 -2.66 27.95 -3.33
CA TYR A 816 -2.82 29.28 -2.79
C TYR A 816 -2.90 30.27 -3.94
N ILE A 817 -3.98 31.04 -4.01
CA ILE A 817 -4.16 32.15 -4.95
C ILE A 817 -3.93 33.46 -4.20
N PHE A 818 -2.88 34.18 -4.56
CA PHE A 818 -2.55 35.47 -3.98
C PHE A 818 -3.24 36.61 -4.72
N LEU A 819 -3.68 37.61 -3.95
CA LEU A 819 -4.48 38.73 -4.42
C LEU A 819 -3.74 40.06 -4.23
N ASP A 820 -4.00 41.02 -5.12
CA ASP A 820 -3.45 42.38 -5.05
C ASP A 820 -4.02 43.22 -3.91
N LYS A 821 -5.18 42.84 -3.41
CA LYS A 821 -5.89 43.54 -2.34
C LYS A 821 -6.48 42.56 -1.35
N LYS A 822 -6.60 43.05 -0.11
CA LYS A 822 -7.24 42.32 0.97
C LYS A 822 -8.75 42.26 0.75
N ILE A 823 -9.32 41.07 0.85
CA ILE A 823 -10.75 40.82 0.82
C ILE A 823 -11.26 40.48 2.23
N SER A 824 -12.49 40.89 2.56
CA SER A 824 -13.10 40.69 3.88
C SER A 824 -14.34 39.81 3.80
N ASN A 825 -14.44 38.85 4.72
CA ASN A 825 -15.59 37.96 4.85
C ASN A 825 -16.89 38.66 5.28
N GLN A 826 -16.82 39.89 5.79
CA GLN A 826 -18.00 40.65 6.22
C GLN A 826 -18.80 41.25 5.05
N ASN A 827 -18.20 41.39 3.87
CA ASN A 827 -18.81 42.07 2.72
C ASN A 827 -19.48 41.12 1.72
N GLY A 828 -19.76 39.87 2.13
CA GLY A 828 -20.36 38.86 1.28
C GLY A 828 -19.35 38.31 0.28
N TYR A 829 -18.93 37.07 0.45
CA TYR A 829 -18.17 36.34 -0.57
C TYR A 829 -19.02 35.15 -1.04
N PRO A 830 -19.17 34.93 -2.36
CA PRO A 830 -19.84 33.75 -2.85
C PRO A 830 -18.87 32.58 -2.74
N VAL A 831 -19.34 31.41 -2.31
CA VAL A 831 -18.57 30.15 -2.38
C VAL A 831 -17.94 29.95 -3.77
N GLN A 832 -18.49 30.56 -4.82
CA GLN A 832 -18.01 30.58 -6.20
C GLN A 832 -17.76 32.02 -6.71
N LEU A 833 -16.50 32.37 -6.95
CA LEU A 833 -16.04 33.64 -7.54
C LEU A 833 -16.15 33.64 -9.05
N ILE A 834 -16.57 34.76 -9.65
CA ILE A 834 -16.58 34.93 -11.12
C ILE A 834 -15.27 35.57 -11.57
N ILE A 835 -14.62 34.94 -12.55
CA ILE A 835 -13.40 35.45 -13.18
C ILE A 835 -13.82 36.28 -14.39
N SER A 836 -13.45 37.57 -14.37
CA SER A 836 -13.56 38.45 -15.53
C SER A 836 -12.29 38.32 -16.38
N PRO A 837 -12.41 38.32 -17.71
CA PRO A 837 -11.26 38.34 -18.61
C PRO A 837 -10.37 39.57 -18.40
#